data_AF-A0AAD9JX61-F1
#
_entry.id   AF-A0AAD9JX61-F1
#
_cell.length_a   1.000
_cell.length_b   1.000
_cell.length_c   1.000
_cell.angle_alpha   90.00
_cell.angle_beta   90.00
_cell.angle_gamma   90.00
#
_symmetry.space_group_name_H-M   'P 1'
#
loop_
_entity.id
_entity.type
_entity.pdbx_description
1 polymer ?
#
loop_
_entity_poly.entity_id
_entity_poly.type
_entity_poly.pdbx_seq_one_letter_code
_entity_poly.pdbx_strand_id
1 'polypeptide(L)'
;MVGARFLLFCSACLLAGESEARRYKPTPPPPTVEELSEILKMAYEAYTMKAIESTTGDEVAALKSRVATLARQLVMQQLFVEERVRSDGDSGIKQVRHHFEGTRPYHAASHTGNTFASMHDHANNIRTVGLGEFIAVLNGVEFRTRHNDYGLRMPSTTSSTYHEVEDIPFPDVPPEVLQHHDVAGQITELREWFKAWKKRDRSERDYRKYFKPVLCYLEGAWTFSDKLEESFASDRHFLDAASWFDLQEKVRYTSYSGGKSNLENFSYLPTTIMNMINGTLPQIAQWNYRVLCHPLKRDLPVNRFRVVDDLMARMAKKKTLKEYVTTRAARFTLNPFDTDEWVDGRKNYGLVDDLMAEIPGKDNYGAELYDDAFDAVAYPYNSTDNTKKLNVGFYHRWVRVGSRDAMGRTERHRGFADQNVFMARTTQPNVAGVEVNVCKGWRRNRCTLYNQKWTYAIPLEVVYMTPLLKWNPYEIQYKGDKSSTLARTVTAGGRWGSSRDSARALNGTNSKRFYQTPHEFFGGNEQGRSSADTVKGKAGVLDRAGRLHVVKASGTRIVLPYIPGVGSLRTRYPIMPVHGEGSAVWKELEALKDIVLSPVENAHMFHENWRDDTSEGVVLLTGKAKGDEHVHRVVLSADDVGMLKLGRTVLVESGEAKGHYHEVKIRVRANGRFVMVRCDGARNCADGHGRSLTVAPPEDVDVANDGMI
;
A
#
# COMPACT_ATOMS: atom_id res chain seq x y z
N MET A 1 54.52 34.52 29.38
CA MET A 1 53.11 34.84 29.74
C MET A 1 52.04 33.91 29.16
N VAL A 2 52.31 33.11 28.12
CA VAL A 2 51.26 32.24 27.51
C VAL A 2 50.88 31.03 28.39
N GLY A 3 51.86 30.31 28.96
CA GLY A 3 51.60 29.09 29.75
C GLY A 3 50.72 29.28 31.00
N ALA A 4 50.82 30.43 31.68
CA ALA A 4 50.03 30.71 32.88
C ALA A 4 48.52 30.85 32.59
N ARG A 5 48.14 31.34 31.39
CA ARG A 5 46.73 31.43 30.99
C ARG A 5 46.13 30.06 30.65
N PHE A 6 46.94 29.12 30.17
CA PHE A 6 46.47 27.77 29.81
C PHE A 6 46.13 26.94 31.07
N LEU A 7 47.00 27.00 32.09
CA LEU A 7 46.78 26.33 33.38
C LEU A 7 45.53 26.86 34.12
N LEU A 8 45.30 28.18 34.09
CA LEU A 8 44.08 28.79 34.65
C LEU A 8 42.81 28.36 33.92
N PHE A 9 42.86 28.14 32.60
CA PHE A 9 41.72 27.67 31.82
C PHE A 9 41.40 26.18 32.11
N CYS A 10 42.42 25.32 32.21
CA CYS A 10 42.23 23.91 32.57
C CYS A 10 41.67 23.74 33.98
N SER A 11 42.16 24.48 34.98
CA SER A 11 41.61 24.42 36.34
C SER A 11 40.16 24.94 36.42
N ALA A 12 39.80 25.95 35.62
CA ALA A 12 38.42 26.42 35.54
C ALA A 12 37.47 25.37 34.93
N CYS A 13 37.89 24.65 33.88
CA CYS A 13 37.11 23.56 33.30
C CYS A 13 36.97 22.35 34.23
N LEU A 14 38.02 21.98 34.97
CA LEU A 14 37.96 20.89 35.96
C LEU A 14 36.99 21.22 37.12
N LEU A 15 37.07 22.44 37.67
CA LEU A 15 36.16 22.87 38.73
C LEU A 15 34.70 23.05 38.23
N ALA A 16 34.50 23.47 36.98
CA ALA A 16 33.17 23.48 36.36
C ALA A 16 32.60 22.06 36.23
N GLY A 17 33.39 21.11 35.72
CA GLY A 17 33.00 19.70 35.58
C GLY A 17 32.68 19.01 36.91
N GLU A 18 33.46 19.24 37.96
CA GLU A 18 33.13 18.73 39.30
C GLU A 18 31.86 19.37 39.88
N SER A 19 31.57 20.64 39.56
CA SER A 19 30.36 21.33 40.03
C SER A 19 29.08 20.86 39.32
N GLU A 20 29.16 20.45 38.05
CA GLU A 20 28.03 19.84 37.33
C GLU A 20 27.85 18.36 37.67
N ALA A 21 28.95 17.59 37.82
CA ALA A 21 28.89 16.19 38.27
C ALA A 21 28.23 16.05 39.65
N ARG A 22 28.45 16.99 40.57
CA ARG A 22 27.76 17.03 41.89
C ARG A 22 26.30 17.50 41.83
N ARG A 23 25.79 17.94 40.67
CA ARG A 23 24.38 18.33 40.46
C ARG A 23 23.57 17.30 39.67
N TYR A 24 24.22 16.35 39.00
CA TYR A 24 23.54 15.26 38.31
C TYR A 24 23.10 14.20 39.32
N LYS A 25 21.90 14.36 39.92
CA LYS A 25 21.19 13.21 40.49
C LYS A 25 20.84 12.29 39.32
N PRO A 26 21.28 11.02 39.27
CA PRO A 26 20.80 10.10 38.26
C PRO A 26 19.28 10.03 38.37
N THR A 27 18.57 10.14 37.25
CA THR A 27 17.14 9.80 37.21
C THR A 27 17.00 8.37 37.73
N PRO A 28 16.15 8.10 38.73
CA PRO A 28 15.96 6.74 39.20
C PRO A 28 15.52 5.88 38.01
N PRO A 29 15.94 4.60 37.97
CA PRO A 29 15.49 3.69 36.92
C PRO A 29 13.95 3.64 36.90
N PRO A 30 13.32 3.43 35.74
CA PRO A 30 11.88 3.23 35.68
C PRO A 30 11.49 2.07 36.60
N PRO A 31 10.41 2.18 37.39
CA PRO A 31 10.04 1.15 38.34
C PRO A 31 9.81 -0.19 37.63
N THR A 32 10.36 -1.23 38.23
CA THR A 32 10.20 -2.63 37.85
C THR A 32 8.74 -3.07 37.89
N VAL A 33 8.44 -4.24 37.31
CA VAL A 33 7.07 -4.79 37.34
C VAL A 33 6.66 -5.12 38.79
N GLU A 34 7.59 -5.56 39.62
CA GLU A 34 7.42 -5.73 41.07
C GLU A 34 7.11 -4.39 41.76
N GLU A 35 7.88 -3.32 41.52
CA GLU A 35 7.62 -2.00 42.12
C GLU A 35 6.28 -1.40 41.66
N LEU A 36 5.91 -1.58 40.38
CA LEU A 36 4.60 -1.19 39.88
C LEU A 36 3.47 -2.01 40.51
N SER A 37 3.70 -3.32 40.75
CA SER A 37 2.76 -4.20 41.43
C SER A 37 2.59 -3.81 42.91
N GLU A 38 3.67 -3.48 43.63
CA GLU A 38 3.58 -2.97 45.00
C GLU A 38 2.89 -1.60 45.06
N ILE A 39 3.18 -0.68 44.15
CA ILE A 39 2.48 0.62 44.10
C ILE A 39 0.98 0.44 43.83
N LEU A 40 0.60 -0.50 42.96
CA LEU A 40 -0.81 -0.87 42.73
C LEU A 40 -1.44 -1.53 43.96
N LYS A 41 -0.70 -2.41 44.65
CA LYS A 41 -1.12 -3.02 45.92
C LYS A 41 -1.36 -1.96 46.98
N MET A 42 -0.40 -1.06 47.21
CA MET A 42 -0.51 0.06 48.16
C MET A 42 -1.66 1.01 47.79
N ALA A 43 -1.91 1.26 46.50
CA ALA A 43 -3.04 2.07 46.06
C ALA A 43 -4.39 1.37 46.28
N TYR A 44 -4.45 0.05 46.11
CA TYR A 44 -5.63 -0.77 46.37
C TYR A 44 -5.88 -0.94 47.88
N GLU A 45 -4.83 -1.19 48.67
CA GLU A 45 -4.85 -1.24 50.14
C GLU A 45 -5.23 0.12 50.73
N ALA A 46 -4.72 1.23 50.20
CA ALA A 46 -5.16 2.58 50.57
C ALA A 46 -6.59 2.94 50.10
N TYR A 47 -7.19 2.12 49.22
CA TYR A 47 -8.59 2.22 48.83
C TYR A 47 -9.50 1.35 49.71
N THR A 48 -9.08 0.12 50.05
CA THR A 48 -9.82 -0.79 50.94
C THR A 48 -9.73 -0.41 52.41
N MET A 49 -8.61 0.14 52.87
CA MET A 49 -8.48 0.75 54.21
C MET A 49 -9.30 2.05 54.35
N LYS A 50 -9.77 2.62 53.23
CA LYS A 50 -10.52 3.89 53.19
C LYS A 50 -12.01 3.77 53.49
N ALA A 51 -12.46 2.59 53.91
CA ALA A 51 -13.82 2.39 54.42
C ALA A 51 -14.01 2.91 55.86
N ILE A 52 -12.94 3.18 56.61
CA ILE A 52 -13.00 3.58 58.03
C ILE A 52 -12.00 4.72 58.33
N GLU A 53 -12.56 5.94 58.41
CA GLU A 53 -12.10 7.13 59.14
C GLU A 53 -10.77 7.86 58.79
N SER A 54 -10.83 9.19 58.94
CA SER A 54 -9.76 10.21 58.83
C SER A 54 -8.62 9.99 57.82
N THR A 55 -8.85 10.30 56.53
CA THR A 55 -7.74 10.68 55.64
C THR A 55 -7.43 12.18 55.79
N THR A 56 -6.18 12.54 56.04
CA THR A 56 -5.73 13.94 56.14
C THR A 56 -5.57 14.60 54.76
N GLY A 57 -5.58 15.92 54.71
CA GLY A 57 -5.41 16.67 53.45
C GLY A 57 -4.09 16.39 52.74
N ASP A 58 -3.02 16.18 53.52
CA ASP A 58 -1.67 15.93 53.03
C ASP A 58 -1.52 14.54 52.38
N GLU A 59 -2.20 13.51 52.92
CA GLU A 59 -2.23 12.17 52.32
C GLU A 59 -2.97 12.17 50.97
N VAL A 60 -4.07 12.93 50.87
CA VAL A 60 -4.80 13.11 49.60
C VAL A 60 -3.93 13.86 48.57
N ALA A 61 -3.15 14.86 49.01
CA ALA A 61 -2.20 15.57 48.15
C ALA A 61 -1.04 14.67 47.69
N ALA A 62 -0.48 13.86 48.60
CA ALA A 62 0.57 12.90 48.30
C ALA A 62 0.10 11.83 47.30
N LEU A 63 -1.11 11.27 47.49
CA LEU A 63 -1.70 10.31 46.56
C LEU A 63 -1.92 10.93 45.18
N LYS A 64 -2.50 12.13 45.11
CA LYS A 64 -2.67 12.89 43.85
C LYS A 64 -1.34 13.10 43.12
N SER A 65 -0.28 13.43 43.86
CA SER A 65 1.07 13.62 43.31
C SER A 65 1.66 12.30 42.75
N ARG A 66 1.50 11.18 43.47
CA ARG A 66 1.92 9.85 42.99
C ARG A 66 1.15 9.44 41.73
N VAL A 67 -0.18 9.56 41.71
CA VAL A 67 -1.01 9.27 40.53
C VAL A 67 -0.61 10.15 39.34
N ALA A 68 -0.37 11.45 39.55
CA ALA A 68 0.10 12.36 38.51
C ALA A 68 1.51 12.04 37.97
N THR A 69 2.35 11.38 38.77
CA THR A 69 3.69 10.93 38.36
C THR A 69 3.59 9.63 37.55
N LEU A 70 2.79 8.66 38.01
CA LEU A 70 2.50 7.43 37.28
C LEU A 70 1.84 7.69 35.93
N ALA A 71 0.85 8.59 35.87
CA ALA A 71 0.19 8.96 34.62
C ALA A 71 1.18 9.59 33.62
N ARG A 72 2.10 10.45 34.08
CA ARG A 72 3.18 10.99 33.24
C ARG A 72 4.14 9.90 32.76
N GLN A 73 4.49 8.93 33.61
CA GLN A 73 5.33 7.80 33.22
C GLN A 73 4.65 6.94 32.15
N LEU A 74 3.34 6.69 32.26
CA LEU A 74 2.55 5.98 31.25
C LEU A 74 2.51 6.73 29.91
N VAL A 75 2.34 8.06 29.93
CA VAL A 75 2.44 8.90 28.70
C VAL A 75 3.81 8.75 28.04
N MET A 76 4.90 8.80 28.82
CA MET A 76 6.25 8.64 28.29
C MET A 76 6.54 7.22 27.77
N GLN A 77 5.98 6.19 28.41
CA GLN A 77 6.06 4.80 27.92
C GLN A 77 5.29 4.61 26.61
N GLN A 78 4.10 5.19 26.49
CA GLN A 78 3.32 5.17 25.25
C GLN A 78 4.05 5.90 24.11
N LEU A 79 4.61 7.09 24.39
CA LEU A 79 5.43 7.84 23.41
C LEU A 79 6.68 7.04 22.99
N PHE A 80 7.33 6.34 23.91
CA PHE A 80 8.46 5.46 23.59
C PHE A 80 8.06 4.29 22.68
N VAL A 81 6.90 3.67 22.91
CA VAL A 81 6.37 2.62 22.02
C VAL A 81 6.08 3.17 20.62
N GLU A 82 5.43 4.32 20.53
CA GLU A 82 5.16 4.96 19.23
C GLU A 82 6.45 5.33 18.49
N GLU A 83 7.45 5.89 19.19
CA GLU A 83 8.71 6.29 18.57
C GLU A 83 9.54 5.08 18.14
N ARG A 84 9.49 3.98 18.90
CA ARG A 84 10.03 2.70 18.45
C ARG A 84 9.38 2.25 17.14
N VAL A 85 8.05 2.31 17.04
CA VAL A 85 7.33 1.96 15.79
C VAL A 85 7.71 2.90 14.64
N ARG A 86 7.90 4.21 14.87
CA ARG A 86 8.44 5.16 13.87
C ARG A 86 9.89 4.85 13.45
N SER A 87 10.67 4.19 14.31
CA SER A 87 12.04 3.77 14.00
C SER A 87 12.14 2.39 13.34
N ASP A 88 11.17 1.50 13.60
CA ASP A 88 11.11 0.14 13.04
C ASP A 88 10.63 0.15 11.56
N GLY A 89 9.87 1.18 11.13
CA GLY A 89 9.41 1.36 9.76
C GLY A 89 8.53 2.61 9.55
N ASP A 90 8.06 2.81 8.31
CA ASP A 90 7.29 3.99 7.89
C ASP A 90 5.77 3.76 8.09
N SER A 91 4.93 4.79 7.94
CA SER A 91 3.47 4.60 7.93
C SER A 91 3.04 3.73 6.74
N GLY A 92 2.11 2.81 6.97
CA GLY A 92 1.70 1.85 5.95
C GLY A 92 0.96 0.62 6.48
N ILE A 93 0.63 -0.28 5.57
CA ILE A 93 0.08 -1.60 5.89
C ILE A 93 1.18 -2.46 6.48
N LYS A 94 0.97 -2.99 7.69
CA LYS A 94 1.93 -3.88 8.36
C LYS A 94 1.66 -5.35 8.01
N GLN A 95 0.39 -5.77 8.09
CA GLN A 95 0.01 -7.18 7.94
C GLN A 95 -1.49 -7.32 7.62
N VAL A 96 -1.86 -8.29 6.77
CA VAL A 96 -3.24 -8.74 6.59
C VAL A 96 -3.52 -9.96 7.44
N ARG A 97 -4.80 -10.33 7.60
CA ARG A 97 -5.17 -11.57 8.29
C ARG A 97 -4.40 -12.78 7.74
N HIS A 98 -3.88 -13.58 8.65
CA HIS A 98 -3.28 -14.87 8.34
C HIS A 98 -4.33 -15.85 7.79
N HIS A 99 -4.06 -16.42 6.62
CA HIS A 99 -5.02 -17.27 5.89
C HIS A 99 -4.45 -18.64 5.48
N PHE A 100 -3.13 -18.75 5.38
CA PHE A 100 -2.44 -19.95 4.92
C PHE A 100 -0.96 -19.88 5.33
N GLU A 101 -0.37 -21.05 5.50
CA GLU A 101 1.04 -21.25 5.81
C GLU A 101 1.70 -22.07 4.70
N GLY A 102 3.00 -22.30 4.85
CA GLY A 102 3.70 -23.32 4.07
C GLY A 102 5.10 -23.57 4.59
N THR A 103 5.81 -24.47 3.91
CA THR A 103 7.13 -24.97 4.30
C THR A 103 8.28 -23.95 4.26
N ARG A 104 8.01 -22.68 3.94
CA ARG A 104 9.00 -21.60 3.84
C ARG A 104 8.35 -20.29 4.29
N PRO A 105 9.09 -19.33 4.89
CA PRO A 105 8.51 -18.10 5.43
C PRO A 105 7.68 -17.30 4.42
N TYR A 106 8.14 -17.22 3.17
CA TYR A 106 7.44 -16.53 2.09
C TYR A 106 6.17 -17.24 1.59
N HIS A 107 5.82 -18.43 2.11
CA HIS A 107 4.52 -19.06 1.83
C HIS A 107 3.40 -18.51 2.71
N ALA A 108 3.71 -17.87 3.85
CA ALA A 108 2.73 -17.23 4.72
C ALA A 108 2.33 -15.84 4.20
N ALA A 109 1.13 -15.37 4.54
CA ALA A 109 0.67 -14.03 4.18
C ALA A 109 1.35 -12.94 5.03
N SER A 110 1.73 -11.82 4.39
CA SER A 110 2.24 -10.62 5.08
C SER A 110 1.30 -9.44 4.88
N HIS A 111 1.67 -8.38 4.15
CA HIS A 111 0.77 -7.37 3.60
C HIS A 111 0.01 -7.88 2.35
N THR A 112 0.57 -8.90 1.68
CA THR A 112 -0.03 -9.58 0.53
C THR A 112 -0.35 -11.04 0.90
N GLY A 113 -1.55 -11.49 0.52
CA GLY A 113 -1.97 -12.89 0.59
C GLY A 113 -2.33 -13.43 -0.79
N ASN A 114 -3.54 -13.98 -0.94
CA ASN A 114 -4.10 -14.25 -2.28
C ASN A 114 -4.51 -12.95 -3.00
N THR A 115 -4.77 -11.90 -2.24
CA THR A 115 -4.96 -10.52 -2.69
C THR A 115 -4.16 -9.58 -1.78
N PHE A 116 -3.81 -8.39 -2.27
CA PHE A 116 -3.14 -7.37 -1.46
C PHE A 116 -4.16 -6.70 -0.54
N ALA A 117 -3.79 -6.41 0.71
CA ALA A 117 -4.69 -5.82 1.72
C ALA A 117 -6.06 -6.54 1.88
N SER A 118 -6.14 -7.82 1.53
CA SER A 118 -7.39 -8.59 1.44
C SER A 118 -8.49 -7.93 0.58
N MET A 119 -8.10 -7.16 -0.44
CA MET A 119 -9.01 -6.53 -1.41
C MET A 119 -9.84 -7.57 -2.17
N HIS A 120 -11.11 -7.26 -2.42
CA HIS A 120 -12.08 -8.14 -3.08
C HIS A 120 -13.24 -7.34 -3.72
N ASP A 121 -14.18 -7.99 -4.41
CA ASP A 121 -15.15 -7.34 -5.29
C ASP A 121 -16.60 -7.32 -4.75
N HIS A 122 -17.17 -6.11 -4.69
CA HIS A 122 -18.56 -5.84 -4.32
C HIS A 122 -19.36 -5.14 -5.44
N ALA A 123 -19.05 -5.44 -6.71
CA ALA A 123 -19.67 -4.80 -7.87
C ALA A 123 -21.22 -4.87 -7.94
N ASN A 124 -21.86 -5.78 -7.21
CA ASN A 124 -23.32 -5.84 -7.08
C ASN A 124 -23.90 -4.86 -6.06
N ASN A 125 -23.07 -4.06 -5.41
CA ASN A 125 -23.47 -2.90 -4.62
C ASN A 125 -23.10 -1.64 -5.41
N ILE A 126 -23.85 -0.56 -5.22
CA ILE A 126 -23.70 0.64 -6.05
C ILE A 126 -22.36 1.35 -5.86
N ARG A 127 -21.89 1.51 -4.61
CA ARG A 127 -20.68 2.29 -4.26
C ARG A 127 -19.64 1.55 -3.42
N THR A 128 -19.91 0.31 -3.03
CA THR A 128 -19.02 -0.45 -2.13
C THR A 128 -17.74 -0.87 -2.83
N VAL A 129 -16.61 -0.63 -2.17
CA VAL A 129 -15.28 -1.07 -2.57
C VAL A 129 -14.78 -2.04 -1.49
N GLY A 130 -14.54 -3.30 -1.88
CA GLY A 130 -14.19 -4.35 -0.94
C GLY A 130 -12.73 -4.29 -0.51
N LEU A 131 -12.48 -4.14 0.79
CA LEU A 131 -11.16 -4.08 1.42
C LEU A 131 -11.23 -4.81 2.77
N GLY A 132 -10.32 -5.75 3.01
CA GLY A 132 -10.41 -6.64 4.17
C GLY A 132 -9.87 -6.04 5.46
N GLU A 133 -9.69 -6.90 6.46
CA GLU A 133 -9.02 -6.59 7.73
C GLU A 133 -7.49 -6.53 7.55
N PHE A 134 -6.86 -5.50 8.10
CA PHE A 134 -5.40 -5.35 8.17
C PHE A 134 -4.94 -4.61 9.44
N ILE A 135 -3.67 -4.79 9.76
CA ILE A 135 -2.93 -3.96 10.72
C ILE A 135 -2.25 -2.85 9.93
N ALA A 136 -2.40 -1.61 10.39
CA ALA A 136 -1.73 -0.44 9.83
C ALA A 136 -0.95 0.31 10.90
N VAL A 137 0.06 1.04 10.45
CA VAL A 137 0.82 2.01 11.23
C VAL A 137 0.57 3.40 10.63
N LEU A 138 0.21 4.36 11.47
CA LEU A 138 0.08 5.78 11.10
C LEU A 138 0.80 6.63 12.15
N ASN A 139 1.86 7.33 11.76
CA ASN A 139 2.71 8.15 12.65
C ASN A 139 3.08 7.43 13.96
N GLY A 140 3.58 6.19 13.88
CA GLY A 140 3.95 5.38 15.05
C GLY A 140 2.78 4.68 15.78
N VAL A 141 1.52 4.99 15.44
CA VAL A 141 0.35 4.34 16.05
C VAL A 141 0.00 3.09 15.26
N GLU A 142 0.18 1.91 15.87
CA GLU A 142 -0.21 0.62 15.32
C GLU A 142 -1.63 0.24 15.76
N PHE A 143 -2.49 -0.12 14.80
CA PHE A 143 -3.88 -0.48 15.05
C PHE A 143 -4.36 -1.54 14.07
N ARG A 144 -5.34 -2.36 14.48
CA ARG A 144 -5.99 -3.36 13.63
C ARG A 144 -7.38 -2.86 13.23
N THR A 145 -7.63 -2.74 11.94
CA THR A 145 -8.95 -2.37 11.42
C THR A 145 -9.99 -3.45 11.73
N ARG A 146 -11.28 -3.13 11.57
CA ARG A 146 -12.28 -4.17 11.24
C ARG A 146 -12.17 -4.53 9.74
N HIS A 147 -13.08 -5.35 9.20
CA HIS A 147 -13.25 -5.44 7.75
C HIS A 147 -13.72 -4.07 7.19
N ASN A 148 -13.21 -3.63 6.04
CA ASN A 148 -13.31 -2.25 5.56
C ASN A 148 -14.07 -2.11 4.24
N ASP A 149 -15.26 -2.69 4.10
CA ASP A 149 -16.14 -2.47 2.94
C ASP A 149 -16.61 -1.01 2.87
N TYR A 150 -15.83 -0.15 2.23
CA TYR A 150 -16.02 1.30 2.24
C TYR A 150 -16.78 1.79 1.01
N GLY A 151 -17.48 2.92 1.14
CA GLY A 151 -18.18 3.57 0.04
C GLY A 151 -17.30 4.58 -0.70
N LEU A 152 -17.50 4.74 -2.02
CA LEU A 152 -16.95 5.86 -2.80
C LEU A 152 -17.58 7.20 -2.36
N ARG A 153 -17.04 7.75 -1.27
CA ARG A 153 -17.45 8.99 -0.61
C ARG A 153 -16.26 9.91 -0.36
N MET A 154 -16.53 11.22 -0.35
CA MET A 154 -15.57 12.29 -0.09
C MET A 154 -15.98 13.11 1.14
N PRO A 155 -15.07 13.87 1.78
CA PRO A 155 -15.43 14.91 2.75
C PRO A 155 -16.47 15.88 2.17
N SER A 156 -17.31 16.50 3.00
CA SER A 156 -18.32 17.44 2.49
C SER A 156 -17.68 18.64 1.78
N THR A 157 -18.21 19.00 0.61
CA THR A 157 -17.79 20.17 -0.17
C THR A 157 -18.41 21.48 0.31
N THR A 158 -19.45 21.41 1.15
CA THR A 158 -20.24 22.57 1.60
C THR A 158 -20.25 22.77 3.12
N SER A 159 -19.90 21.74 3.91
CA SER A 159 -19.94 21.76 5.37
C SER A 159 -18.57 21.47 6.00
N SER A 160 -18.28 22.14 7.12
CA SER A 160 -17.12 21.87 7.98
C SER A 160 -17.46 20.96 9.17
N THR A 161 -18.64 20.34 9.22
CA THR A 161 -19.04 19.46 10.32
C THR A 161 -18.19 18.19 10.38
N TYR A 162 -17.85 17.78 11.61
CA TYR A 162 -17.07 16.57 11.88
C TYR A 162 -17.69 15.33 11.23
N HIS A 163 -16.88 14.58 10.48
CA HIS A 163 -17.25 13.36 9.76
C HIS A 163 -18.35 13.51 8.68
N GLU A 164 -18.76 14.73 8.32
CA GLU A 164 -19.71 14.91 7.22
C GLU A 164 -19.08 14.55 5.86
N VAL A 165 -19.84 13.81 5.04
CA VAL A 165 -19.37 13.19 3.80
C VAL A 165 -20.44 13.19 2.72
N GLU A 166 -19.99 13.26 1.47
CA GLU A 166 -20.81 13.26 0.26
C GLU A 166 -20.48 12.03 -0.61
N ASP A 167 -21.50 11.49 -1.29
CA ASP A 167 -21.32 10.44 -2.29
C ASP A 167 -20.62 11.02 -3.54
N ILE A 168 -19.52 10.39 -4.00
CA ILE A 168 -18.79 10.89 -5.18
C ILE A 168 -19.68 10.77 -6.45
N PRO A 169 -19.89 11.85 -7.23
CA PRO A 169 -20.72 11.77 -8.44
C PRO A 169 -20.17 10.77 -9.46
N PHE A 170 -21.02 9.88 -9.97
CA PHE A 170 -20.62 8.95 -11.04
C PHE A 170 -20.38 9.70 -12.36
N PRO A 171 -19.35 9.31 -13.14
CA PRO A 171 -19.12 9.89 -14.45
C PRO A 171 -20.28 9.57 -15.38
N ASP A 172 -20.64 10.52 -16.23
CA ASP A 172 -21.67 10.33 -17.24
C ASP A 172 -21.28 9.30 -18.29
N VAL A 173 -22.26 8.85 -19.06
CA VAL A 173 -22.04 8.03 -20.25
C VAL A 173 -21.69 8.96 -21.41
N PRO A 174 -20.70 8.63 -22.27
CA PRO A 174 -20.43 9.41 -23.47
C PRO A 174 -21.70 9.59 -24.32
N PRO A 175 -22.05 10.82 -24.76
CA PRO A 175 -23.23 11.05 -25.59
C PRO A 175 -23.29 10.19 -26.85
N GLU A 176 -22.13 9.89 -27.44
CA GLU A 176 -21.95 9.05 -28.62
C GLU A 176 -22.49 7.62 -28.38
N VAL A 177 -22.28 7.07 -27.19
CA VAL A 177 -22.86 5.78 -26.79
C VAL A 177 -24.38 5.87 -26.71
N LEU A 178 -24.93 6.97 -26.19
CA LEU A 178 -26.38 7.15 -26.01
C LEU A 178 -27.12 7.50 -27.30
N GLN A 179 -26.42 7.97 -28.34
CA GLN A 179 -27.00 8.26 -29.67
C GLN A 179 -27.38 6.99 -30.44
N HIS A 180 -26.79 5.83 -30.13
CA HIS A 180 -27.18 4.56 -30.75
C HIS A 180 -28.57 4.10 -30.26
N HIS A 181 -29.48 3.90 -31.21
CA HIS A 181 -30.87 3.51 -30.97
C HIS A 181 -31.06 2.10 -30.42
N ASP A 182 -30.07 1.21 -30.58
CA ASP A 182 -30.11 -0.16 -30.09
C ASP A 182 -28.93 -0.49 -29.17
N VAL A 183 -29.15 -1.47 -28.28
CA VAL A 183 -28.18 -1.84 -27.24
C VAL A 183 -26.90 -2.47 -27.80
N ALA A 184 -26.92 -3.09 -28.98
CA ALA A 184 -25.73 -3.65 -29.60
C ALA A 184 -24.81 -2.56 -30.15
N GLY A 185 -25.39 -1.49 -30.72
CA GLY A 185 -24.69 -0.25 -31.04
C GLY A 185 -24.06 0.38 -29.79
N GLN A 186 -24.82 0.55 -28.71
CA GLN A 186 -24.30 1.10 -27.45
C GLN A 186 -23.15 0.24 -26.86
N ILE A 187 -23.28 -1.10 -26.88
CA ILE A 187 -22.22 -2.03 -26.46
C ILE A 187 -20.96 -1.83 -27.31
N THR A 188 -21.10 -1.71 -28.63
CA THR A 188 -19.98 -1.61 -29.57
C THR A 188 -19.22 -0.30 -29.38
N GLU A 189 -19.94 0.83 -29.34
CA GLU A 189 -19.30 2.14 -29.14
C GLU A 189 -18.67 2.24 -27.74
N LEU A 190 -19.34 1.79 -26.68
CA LEU A 190 -18.76 1.83 -25.33
C LEU A 190 -17.48 0.97 -25.21
N ARG A 191 -17.36 -0.13 -25.96
CA ARG A 191 -16.11 -0.90 -26.03
C ARG A 191 -14.97 -0.10 -26.62
N GLU A 192 -15.22 0.70 -27.65
CA GLU A 192 -14.20 1.57 -28.25
C GLU A 192 -13.76 2.68 -27.26
N TRP A 193 -14.64 3.19 -26.39
CA TRP A 193 -14.24 4.06 -25.28
C TRP A 193 -13.32 3.35 -24.26
N PHE A 194 -13.61 2.10 -23.90
CA PHE A 194 -12.73 1.30 -23.04
C PHE A 194 -11.38 0.97 -23.72
N LYS A 195 -11.37 0.82 -25.05
CA LYS A 195 -10.17 0.61 -25.88
C LYS A 195 -9.31 1.86 -25.97
N ALA A 196 -9.92 3.03 -26.13
CA ALA A 196 -9.27 4.34 -26.08
C ALA A 196 -8.60 4.55 -24.72
N TRP A 197 -9.34 4.34 -23.62
CA TRP A 197 -8.77 4.39 -22.26
C TRP A 197 -7.60 3.42 -22.06
N LYS A 198 -7.74 2.15 -22.49
CA LYS A 198 -6.65 1.14 -22.43
C LYS A 198 -5.39 1.61 -23.17
N LYS A 199 -5.55 2.14 -24.38
CA LYS A 199 -4.44 2.60 -25.23
C LYS A 199 -3.86 3.95 -24.77
N ARG A 200 -4.59 4.70 -23.94
CA ARG A 200 -4.40 6.13 -23.64
C ARG A 200 -4.58 7.02 -24.89
N ASP A 201 -5.30 6.51 -25.87
CA ASP A 201 -5.63 7.23 -27.09
C ASP A 201 -6.78 8.21 -26.79
N ARG A 202 -6.63 9.45 -27.27
CA ARG A 202 -7.55 10.57 -27.04
C ARG A 202 -7.96 11.25 -28.36
N SER A 203 -7.52 10.71 -29.50
CA SER A 203 -7.72 11.31 -30.84
C SER A 203 -9.20 11.36 -31.23
N GLU A 204 -9.88 10.21 -31.18
CA GLU A 204 -11.32 10.10 -31.46
C GLU A 204 -12.17 10.17 -30.19
N ARG A 205 -11.69 9.59 -29.08
CA ARG A 205 -12.48 9.35 -27.85
C ARG A 205 -11.72 9.82 -26.62
N ASP A 206 -11.88 11.10 -26.26
CA ASP A 206 -11.24 11.67 -25.06
C ASP A 206 -11.88 11.15 -23.76
N TYR A 207 -11.44 9.96 -23.36
CA TYR A 207 -11.95 9.21 -22.21
C TYR A 207 -11.89 9.98 -20.88
N ARG A 208 -11.07 11.03 -20.76
CA ARG A 208 -10.80 11.76 -19.49
C ARG A 208 -12.03 12.40 -18.86
N LYS A 209 -13.08 12.63 -19.64
CA LYS A 209 -14.38 13.14 -19.15
C LYS A 209 -15.22 12.06 -18.45
N TYR A 210 -15.04 10.80 -18.84
CA TYR A 210 -15.94 9.69 -18.50
C TYR A 210 -15.27 8.55 -17.70
N PHE A 211 -13.94 8.53 -17.70
CA PHE A 211 -13.10 7.64 -16.89
C PHE A 211 -12.37 8.49 -15.86
N LYS A 212 -12.88 8.52 -14.62
CA LYS A 212 -12.43 9.45 -13.57
C LYS A 212 -11.59 8.72 -12.53
N PRO A 213 -10.32 9.11 -12.31
CA PRO A 213 -9.53 8.57 -11.22
C PRO A 213 -9.96 9.19 -9.88
N VAL A 214 -10.11 8.33 -8.87
CA VAL A 214 -10.46 8.68 -7.51
C VAL A 214 -9.42 8.09 -6.58
N LEU A 215 -8.74 8.93 -5.80
CA LEU A 215 -7.75 8.51 -4.82
C LEU A 215 -8.44 8.23 -3.48
N CYS A 216 -8.44 6.98 -3.04
CA CYS A 216 -8.88 6.58 -1.72
C CYS A 216 -7.71 6.55 -0.74
N TYR A 217 -7.96 6.90 0.52
CA TYR A 217 -6.96 7.10 1.56
C TYR A 217 -7.46 6.62 2.92
N LEU A 218 -6.52 6.23 3.78
CA LEU A 218 -6.75 5.89 5.18
C LEU A 218 -6.37 7.10 6.01
N GLU A 219 -7.30 7.60 6.82
CA GLU A 219 -7.09 8.70 7.75
C GLU A 219 -7.22 8.19 9.19
N GLY A 220 -6.31 8.60 10.08
CA GLY A 220 -6.34 8.33 11.50
C GLY A 220 -6.12 9.58 12.37
N ALA A 221 -6.68 9.57 13.57
CA ALA A 221 -6.52 10.64 14.56
C ALA A 221 -6.77 10.15 15.99
N TRP A 222 -6.12 10.78 16.96
CA TRP A 222 -6.51 10.69 18.36
C TRP A 222 -7.79 11.51 18.60
N THR A 223 -8.79 10.94 19.29
CA THR A 223 -10.09 11.58 19.53
C THR A 223 -10.57 11.47 20.97
N PHE A 224 -11.15 12.55 21.49
CA PHE A 224 -11.94 12.58 22.73
C PHE A 224 -13.42 12.32 22.38
N SER A 225 -14.13 11.38 23.06
CA SER A 225 -15.56 11.08 22.76
C SER A 225 -16.28 10.26 23.84
N ASP A 226 -15.56 9.37 24.53
CA ASP A 226 -16.02 8.45 25.60
C ASP A 226 -17.02 7.36 25.15
N LYS A 227 -17.84 7.65 24.12
CA LYS A 227 -18.70 6.70 23.41
C LYS A 227 -17.97 6.10 22.21
N LEU A 228 -18.32 4.86 21.87
CA LEU A 228 -17.84 4.24 20.62
C LEU A 228 -18.67 4.76 19.44
N GLU A 229 -18.21 5.83 18.80
CA GLU A 229 -18.77 6.31 17.53
C GLU A 229 -18.06 5.64 16.34
N GLU A 230 -18.82 5.01 15.45
CA GLU A 230 -18.25 4.44 14.23
C GLU A 230 -17.78 5.56 13.29
N SER A 231 -16.45 5.69 13.16
CA SER A 231 -15.80 6.80 12.45
C SER A 231 -16.04 6.85 10.93
N PHE A 232 -16.62 5.80 10.35
CA PHE A 232 -17.17 5.78 8.99
C PHE A 232 -18.06 4.55 8.80
N ALA A 233 -19.17 4.71 8.08
CA ALA A 233 -20.01 3.58 7.71
C ALA A 233 -19.25 2.57 6.83
N SER A 234 -19.24 1.30 7.23
CA SER A 234 -18.93 0.18 6.34
C SER A 234 -20.22 -0.50 5.89
N ASP A 235 -20.23 -0.88 4.61
CA ASP A 235 -21.42 -1.33 3.91
C ASP A 235 -21.95 -2.70 4.40
N ARG A 236 -21.15 -3.44 5.17
CA ARG A 236 -21.44 -4.80 5.66
C ARG A 236 -20.95 -5.09 7.08
N HIS A 237 -20.11 -4.24 7.64
CA HIS A 237 -19.46 -4.43 8.94
C HIS A 237 -19.65 -3.19 9.80
N PHE A 238 -19.65 -3.38 11.12
CA PHE A 238 -19.78 -2.31 12.10
C PHE A 238 -18.85 -2.61 13.28
N LEU A 239 -18.63 -1.66 14.18
CA LEU A 239 -17.91 -1.92 15.43
C LEU A 239 -18.85 -2.60 16.43
N ASP A 240 -18.65 -3.89 16.68
CA ASP A 240 -19.53 -4.70 17.55
C ASP A 240 -19.15 -4.55 19.03
N ALA A 241 -19.35 -3.34 19.57
CA ALA A 241 -19.21 -3.04 20.98
C ALA A 241 -20.09 -1.87 21.44
N ALA A 242 -20.52 -1.92 22.70
CA ALA A 242 -21.37 -0.88 23.32
C ALA A 242 -20.56 0.31 23.87
N SER A 243 -19.26 0.12 24.10
CA SER A 243 -18.34 1.14 24.62
C SER A 243 -16.90 0.84 24.20
N TRP A 244 -15.99 1.79 24.43
CA TRP A 244 -14.55 1.56 24.28
C TRP A 244 -14.03 0.41 25.14
N PHE A 245 -14.53 0.28 26.37
CA PHE A 245 -14.12 -0.76 27.30
C PHE A 245 -14.59 -2.15 26.84
N ASP A 246 -15.84 -2.28 26.39
CA ASP A 246 -16.37 -3.53 25.81
C ASP A 246 -15.57 -3.95 24.56
N LEU A 247 -15.18 -3.01 23.69
CA LEU A 247 -14.30 -3.30 22.56
C LEU A 247 -12.92 -3.80 23.04
N GLN A 248 -12.33 -3.14 24.05
CA GLN A 248 -11.04 -3.54 24.62
C GLN A 248 -11.10 -4.93 25.28
N GLU A 249 -12.16 -5.26 26.01
CA GLU A 249 -12.34 -6.58 26.62
C GLU A 249 -12.52 -7.66 25.56
N LYS A 250 -13.36 -7.44 24.55
CA LYS A 250 -13.52 -8.35 23.39
C LYS A 250 -12.20 -8.58 22.65
N VAL A 251 -11.43 -7.52 22.41
CA VAL A 251 -10.12 -7.62 21.74
C VAL A 251 -9.08 -8.30 22.63
N ARG A 252 -9.03 -8.00 23.93
CA ARG A 252 -8.14 -8.67 24.89
C ARG A 252 -8.46 -10.16 24.99
N TYR A 253 -9.73 -10.51 25.11
CA TYR A 253 -10.18 -11.91 25.17
C TYR A 253 -9.86 -12.68 23.89
N THR A 254 -10.16 -12.11 22.72
CA THR A 254 -9.83 -12.75 21.42
C THR A 254 -8.33 -12.86 21.18
N SER A 255 -7.54 -11.86 21.58
CA SER A 255 -6.08 -11.91 21.46
C SER A 255 -5.43 -12.91 22.42
N TYR A 256 -5.98 -13.07 23.63
CA TYR A 256 -5.52 -14.06 24.62
C TYR A 256 -5.91 -15.50 24.25
N SER A 257 -7.11 -15.70 23.69
CA SER A 257 -7.63 -17.02 23.29
C SER A 257 -7.24 -17.47 21.89
N GLY A 258 -6.67 -16.58 21.05
CA GLY A 258 -6.50 -16.80 19.61
C GLY A 258 -7.83 -16.84 18.82
N GLY A 259 -8.97 -16.55 19.46
CA GLY A 259 -10.28 -16.54 18.84
C GLY A 259 -10.51 -15.34 17.92
N LYS A 260 -11.57 -15.37 17.11
CA LYS A 260 -11.97 -14.25 16.23
C LYS A 260 -13.48 -13.99 16.27
N SER A 261 -13.88 -12.77 15.90
CA SER A 261 -15.27 -12.51 15.50
C SER A 261 -15.54 -13.12 14.13
N ASN A 262 -16.54 -13.99 14.02
CA ASN A 262 -16.98 -14.56 12.74
C ASN A 262 -17.59 -13.52 11.78
N LEU A 263 -18.03 -12.37 12.31
CA LEU A 263 -18.54 -11.24 11.54
C LEU A 263 -17.47 -10.17 11.27
N GLU A 264 -16.24 -10.37 11.74
CA GLU A 264 -15.08 -9.51 11.42
C GLU A 264 -15.24 -8.04 11.88
N ASN A 265 -16.02 -7.86 12.94
CA ASN A 265 -16.47 -6.56 13.49
C ASN A 265 -15.60 -6.01 14.64
N PHE A 266 -14.49 -6.67 15.00
CA PHE A 266 -13.62 -6.26 16.11
C PHE A 266 -12.32 -5.61 15.60
N SER A 267 -12.21 -4.29 15.74
CA SER A 267 -10.95 -3.55 15.56
C SER A 267 -10.15 -3.48 16.86
N TYR A 268 -8.81 -3.46 16.76
CA TYR A 268 -7.96 -3.02 17.87
C TYR A 268 -7.65 -1.54 17.68
N LEU A 269 -8.24 -0.70 18.54
CA LEU A 269 -8.05 0.75 18.56
C LEU A 269 -7.30 1.14 19.85
N PRO A 270 -6.01 1.54 19.78
CA PRO A 270 -5.26 1.91 20.97
C PRO A 270 -5.83 3.17 21.63
N THR A 271 -5.49 3.36 22.91
CA THR A 271 -5.87 4.52 23.72
C THR A 271 -4.63 5.11 24.39
N THR A 272 -4.56 6.43 24.49
CA THR A 272 -3.46 7.16 25.14
C THR A 272 -4.00 8.23 26.10
N ILE A 273 -3.18 8.66 27.05
CA ILE A 273 -3.46 9.85 27.87
C ILE A 273 -2.87 11.05 27.14
N MET A 274 -3.72 11.92 26.58
CA MET A 274 -3.25 13.09 25.81
C MET A 274 -2.89 14.27 26.70
N ASN A 275 -3.55 14.42 27.85
CA ASN A 275 -3.33 15.53 28.78
C ASN A 275 -3.67 15.12 30.22
N MET A 276 -3.25 15.94 31.19
CA MET A 276 -3.58 15.80 32.61
C MET A 276 -4.32 17.06 33.06
N ILE A 277 -5.66 17.00 33.10
CA ILE A 277 -6.51 18.09 33.58
C ILE A 277 -6.13 18.40 35.03
N ASN A 278 -5.82 19.67 35.31
CA ASN A 278 -5.29 20.15 36.59
C ASN A 278 -4.10 19.32 37.12
N GLY A 279 -3.30 18.75 36.21
CA GLY A 279 -2.14 17.91 36.52
C GLY A 279 -2.45 16.56 37.17
N THR A 280 -3.72 16.19 37.40
CA THR A 280 -4.08 15.00 38.20
C THR A 280 -5.15 14.11 37.57
N LEU A 281 -6.02 14.61 36.69
CA LEU A 281 -7.05 13.82 36.03
C LEU A 281 -6.63 13.49 34.57
N PRO A 282 -6.44 12.22 34.20
CA PRO A 282 -6.02 11.86 32.85
C PRO A 282 -7.14 12.09 31.84
N GLN A 283 -6.83 12.82 30.77
CA GLN A 283 -7.70 12.99 29.61
C GLN A 283 -7.32 11.93 28.56
N ILE A 284 -8.13 10.87 28.48
CA ILE A 284 -7.89 9.74 27.58
C ILE A 284 -8.42 10.06 26.18
N ALA A 285 -7.66 9.73 25.14
CA ALA A 285 -8.11 9.70 23.77
C ALA A 285 -8.00 8.28 23.19
N GLN A 286 -8.90 7.94 22.28
CA GLN A 286 -8.83 6.73 21.47
C GLN A 286 -8.31 7.06 20.07
N TRP A 287 -7.51 6.17 19.49
CA TRP A 287 -7.16 6.24 18.07
C TRP A 287 -8.34 5.79 17.21
N ASN A 288 -8.82 6.67 16.35
CA ASN A 288 -9.93 6.40 15.44
C ASN A 288 -9.50 6.61 13.99
N TYR A 289 -10.06 5.81 13.09
CA TYR A 289 -9.71 5.81 11.67
C TYR A 289 -10.93 5.84 10.76
N ARG A 290 -10.78 6.42 9.56
CA ARG A 290 -11.75 6.32 8.46
C ARG A 290 -11.08 6.07 7.12
N VAL A 291 -11.79 5.39 6.23
CA VAL A 291 -11.44 5.31 4.81
C VAL A 291 -12.38 6.22 4.03
N LEU A 292 -11.80 7.15 3.27
CA LEU A 292 -12.52 8.04 2.35
C LEU A 292 -11.79 8.12 1.01
N CYS A 293 -12.39 8.82 0.06
CA CYS A 293 -11.86 9.01 -1.27
C CYS A 293 -12.00 10.46 -1.74
N HIS A 294 -11.19 10.83 -2.72
CA HIS A 294 -11.14 12.16 -3.31
C HIS A 294 -11.14 12.03 -4.85
N PRO A 295 -12.11 12.64 -5.56
CA PRO A 295 -12.07 12.70 -7.02
C PRO A 295 -10.99 13.69 -7.46
N LEU A 296 -9.95 13.18 -8.13
CA LEU A 296 -8.80 14.01 -8.53
C LEU A 296 -9.23 15.09 -9.53
N LYS A 297 -8.66 16.29 -9.41
CA LYS A 297 -8.92 17.41 -10.34
C LYS A 297 -8.39 17.16 -11.76
N ARG A 298 -7.45 16.22 -11.90
CA ARG A 298 -6.70 15.88 -13.12
C ARG A 298 -6.96 14.44 -13.59
N ASP A 299 -6.73 14.19 -14.88
CA ASP A 299 -6.54 12.81 -15.36
C ASP A 299 -5.27 12.22 -14.74
N LEU A 300 -5.26 10.90 -14.59
CA LEU A 300 -4.10 10.12 -14.17
C LEU A 300 -3.92 9.00 -15.20
N PRO A 301 -2.92 9.09 -16.10
CA PRO A 301 -2.70 8.05 -17.11
C PRO A 301 -2.26 6.71 -16.48
N VAL A 302 -2.75 5.59 -17.00
CA VAL A 302 -2.49 4.25 -16.41
C VAL A 302 -1.03 3.80 -16.46
N ASN A 303 -0.17 4.41 -17.29
CA ASN A 303 1.27 4.20 -17.28
C ASN A 303 2.00 4.94 -16.13
N ARG A 304 1.31 5.80 -15.38
CA ARG A 304 1.83 6.35 -14.12
C ARG A 304 1.89 5.30 -13.01
N PHE A 305 1.43 4.08 -13.23
CA PHE A 305 1.53 2.95 -12.29
C PHE A 305 2.57 1.94 -12.76
N ARG A 306 3.54 1.61 -11.91
CA ARG A 306 4.46 0.47 -12.06
C ARG A 306 4.08 -0.57 -11.03
N VAL A 307 4.02 -1.84 -11.43
CA VAL A 307 3.80 -2.94 -10.48
C VAL A 307 5.00 -3.06 -9.56
N VAL A 308 4.78 -3.23 -8.26
CA VAL A 308 5.88 -3.51 -7.32
C VAL A 308 6.22 -4.99 -7.38
N ASP A 309 7.51 -5.32 -7.47
CA ASP A 309 7.95 -6.70 -7.54
C ASP A 309 8.01 -7.34 -6.15
N ASP A 310 6.84 -7.71 -5.62
CA ASP A 310 6.69 -8.48 -4.38
C ASP A 310 7.16 -9.92 -4.59
N LEU A 311 8.48 -10.12 -4.59
CA LEU A 311 9.10 -11.42 -4.88
C LEU A 311 8.57 -12.54 -3.96
N MET A 312 8.25 -12.21 -2.70
CA MET A 312 7.55 -13.09 -1.75
C MET A 312 6.29 -13.71 -2.36
N ALA A 313 5.36 -12.87 -2.82
CA ALA A 313 4.06 -13.30 -3.35
C ALA A 313 4.21 -14.03 -4.70
N ARG A 314 5.15 -13.59 -5.54
CA ARG A 314 5.48 -14.27 -6.80
C ARG A 314 6.07 -15.65 -6.60
N MET A 315 7.04 -15.80 -5.70
CA MET A 315 7.69 -17.07 -5.39
C MET A 315 6.70 -18.07 -4.77
N ALA A 316 5.85 -17.61 -3.84
CA ALA A 316 4.80 -18.43 -3.23
C ALA A 316 3.78 -18.98 -4.24
N LYS A 317 3.51 -18.23 -5.33
CA LYS A 317 2.52 -18.61 -6.35
C LYS A 317 3.15 -19.06 -7.68
N LYS A 318 4.48 -19.15 -7.76
CA LYS A 318 5.28 -19.46 -8.97
C LYS A 318 4.89 -18.61 -10.19
N LYS A 319 4.85 -17.28 -10.04
CA LYS A 319 4.43 -16.34 -11.10
C LYS A 319 5.55 -15.46 -11.62
N THR A 320 5.58 -15.28 -12.94
CA THR A 320 6.34 -14.21 -13.60
C THR A 320 5.74 -12.84 -13.25
N LEU A 321 6.50 -11.76 -13.45
CA LEU A 321 6.00 -10.39 -13.20
C LEU A 321 4.80 -10.05 -14.11
N LYS A 322 4.86 -10.50 -15.37
CA LYS A 322 3.81 -10.35 -16.40
C LYS A 322 2.50 -11.05 -16.03
N GLU A 323 2.56 -12.19 -15.34
CA GLU A 323 1.37 -12.82 -14.76
C GLU A 323 0.92 -12.11 -13.48
N TYR A 324 1.87 -11.77 -12.59
CA TYR A 324 1.59 -11.17 -11.28
C TYR A 324 0.78 -9.87 -11.38
N VAL A 325 1.14 -8.96 -12.30
CA VAL A 325 0.47 -7.66 -12.50
C VAL A 325 -1.03 -7.78 -12.81
N THR A 326 -1.46 -8.89 -13.40
CA THR A 326 -2.89 -9.15 -13.72
C THR A 326 -3.70 -9.65 -12.52
N THR A 327 -3.04 -10.02 -11.41
CA THR A 327 -3.68 -10.64 -10.24
C THR A 327 -4.17 -9.61 -9.23
N ARG A 328 -5.17 -9.98 -8.42
CA ARG A 328 -5.60 -9.18 -7.25
C ARG A 328 -4.54 -9.07 -6.14
N ALA A 329 -3.39 -9.76 -6.26
CA ALA A 329 -2.26 -9.63 -5.34
C ALA A 329 -1.30 -8.48 -5.71
N ALA A 330 -1.30 -8.03 -6.97
CA ALA A 330 -0.40 -6.98 -7.42
C ALA A 330 -0.73 -5.60 -6.82
N ARG A 331 0.29 -4.94 -6.27
CA ARG A 331 0.29 -3.52 -5.88
C ARG A 331 1.16 -2.68 -6.80
N PHE A 332 1.04 -1.37 -6.70
CA PHE A 332 1.63 -0.41 -7.62
C PHE A 332 2.30 0.75 -6.90
N THR A 333 3.32 1.34 -7.52
CA THR A 333 3.84 2.68 -7.18
C THR A 333 3.38 3.68 -8.23
N LEU A 334 3.21 4.94 -7.82
CA LEU A 334 3.02 6.07 -8.74
C LEU A 334 4.37 6.58 -9.24
N ASN A 335 4.47 6.98 -10.51
CA ASN A 335 5.67 7.61 -11.06
C ASN A 335 5.89 8.96 -10.35
N PRO A 336 6.96 9.13 -9.53
CA PRO A 336 7.16 10.36 -8.78
C PRO A 336 7.44 11.56 -9.69
N PHE A 337 7.93 11.35 -10.91
CA PHE A 337 8.24 12.40 -11.89
C PHE A 337 7.03 12.85 -12.73
N ASP A 338 5.90 12.12 -12.69
CA ASP A 338 4.71 12.37 -13.52
C ASP A 338 4.96 12.37 -15.04
N THR A 339 6.00 11.65 -15.48
CA THR A 339 6.38 11.46 -16.89
C THR A 339 5.73 10.22 -17.49
N ASP A 340 5.68 10.14 -18.82
CA ASP A 340 5.17 8.95 -19.52
C ASP A 340 6.13 7.75 -19.44
N GLU A 341 7.43 8.04 -19.30
CA GLU A 341 8.50 7.10 -19.06
C GLU A 341 8.82 7.02 -17.57
N TRP A 342 9.20 5.83 -17.11
CA TRP A 342 9.67 5.61 -15.74
C TRP A 342 11.17 5.86 -15.66
N VAL A 343 11.56 6.72 -14.71
CA VAL A 343 12.96 7.00 -14.38
C VAL A 343 13.13 6.75 -12.90
N ASP A 344 14.05 5.84 -12.55
CA ASP A 344 14.43 5.60 -11.16
C ASP A 344 15.42 6.66 -10.69
N GLY A 345 15.19 7.19 -9.50
CA GLY A 345 15.96 8.31 -8.98
C GLY A 345 15.38 8.90 -7.71
N ARG A 346 16.14 9.78 -7.06
CA ARG A 346 15.73 10.45 -5.83
C ARG A 346 14.85 11.65 -6.16
N LYS A 347 13.65 11.70 -5.60
CA LYS A 347 12.76 12.87 -5.64
C LYS A 347 12.12 13.07 -4.27
N ASN A 348 12.29 14.25 -3.69
CA ASN A 348 11.69 14.58 -2.39
C ASN A 348 10.17 14.68 -2.53
N TYR A 349 9.71 15.67 -3.30
CA TYR A 349 8.31 15.93 -3.60
C TYR A 349 7.95 15.35 -4.97
N GLY A 350 6.98 14.43 -5.03
CA GLY A 350 6.56 13.74 -6.24
C GLY A 350 5.07 13.78 -6.49
N LEU A 351 4.62 13.09 -7.53
CA LEU A 351 3.20 13.04 -7.93
C LEU A 351 2.25 12.68 -6.78
N VAL A 352 2.64 11.76 -5.89
CA VAL A 352 1.79 11.40 -4.73
C VAL A 352 1.58 12.57 -3.76
N ASP A 353 2.55 13.49 -3.66
CA ASP A 353 2.42 14.70 -2.86
C ASP A 353 1.44 15.70 -3.47
N ASP A 354 1.48 15.89 -4.80
CA ASP A 354 0.50 16.72 -5.52
C ASP A 354 -0.92 16.19 -5.31
N LEU A 355 -1.12 14.87 -5.45
CA LEU A 355 -2.44 14.23 -5.32
C LEU A 355 -2.96 14.26 -3.88
N MET A 356 -2.11 14.01 -2.87
CA MET A 356 -2.52 14.08 -1.46
C MET A 356 -2.80 15.53 -1.02
N ALA A 357 -2.09 16.52 -1.58
CA ALA A 357 -2.34 17.94 -1.32
C ALA A 357 -3.70 18.46 -1.85
N GLU A 358 -4.39 17.70 -2.71
CA GLU A 358 -5.78 18.00 -3.09
C GLU A 358 -6.80 17.60 -1.99
N ILE A 359 -6.41 16.76 -1.03
CA ILE A 359 -7.30 16.14 -0.04
C ILE A 359 -7.36 16.96 1.27
N PRO A 360 -8.54 17.40 1.74
CA PRO A 360 -8.69 18.07 3.02
C PRO A 360 -8.68 17.09 4.20
N GLY A 361 -8.28 17.59 5.38
CA GLY A 361 -8.41 16.90 6.66
C GLY A 361 -9.84 16.93 7.23
N LYS A 362 -9.96 16.86 8.56
CA LYS A 362 -11.24 16.82 9.28
C LYS A 362 -12.08 18.11 9.23
N ASP A 363 -11.54 19.22 8.73
CA ASP A 363 -12.27 20.49 8.54
C ASP A 363 -12.91 20.58 7.13
N ASN A 364 -12.79 19.51 6.33
CA ASN A 364 -13.33 19.33 4.98
C ASN A 364 -12.84 20.44 3.99
N TYR A 365 -13.46 20.57 2.82
CA TYR A 365 -12.91 21.43 1.74
C TYR A 365 -12.89 22.94 2.07
N GLY A 366 -13.65 23.39 3.07
CA GLY A 366 -13.64 24.77 3.57
C GLY A 366 -12.47 25.10 4.50
N ALA A 367 -11.56 24.16 4.76
CA ALA A 367 -10.44 24.36 5.67
C ALA A 367 -9.47 25.44 5.17
N GLU A 368 -9.23 26.48 5.96
CA GLU A 368 -8.16 27.46 5.75
C GLU A 368 -7.33 27.59 7.03
N LEU A 369 -6.29 26.76 7.15
CA LEU A 369 -5.45 26.67 8.34
C LEU A 369 -3.98 26.89 8.00
N TYR A 370 -3.25 27.54 8.90
CA TYR A 370 -1.83 27.84 8.74
C TYR A 370 -1.01 27.26 9.89
N ASP A 371 0.28 27.01 9.66
CA ASP A 371 1.23 26.55 10.67
C ASP A 371 2.36 27.58 10.80
N ASP A 372 2.42 28.21 11.96
CA ASP A 372 3.41 29.22 12.38
C ASP A 372 4.01 28.90 13.76
N ALA A 373 3.87 27.64 14.21
CA ALA A 373 4.37 27.21 15.50
C ALA A 373 5.87 27.47 15.67
N PHE A 374 6.27 27.83 16.89
CA PHE A 374 7.64 28.19 17.26
C PHE A 374 8.24 29.39 16.50
N ASP A 375 7.41 30.20 15.82
CA ASP A 375 7.77 31.28 14.89
C ASP A 375 8.33 30.78 13.53
N ALA A 376 7.96 29.56 13.12
CA ALA A 376 8.38 28.95 11.86
C ALA A 376 7.20 28.79 10.88
N VAL A 377 6.85 29.88 10.19
CA VAL A 377 5.78 29.89 9.16
C VAL A 377 6.06 28.88 8.06
N ALA A 378 5.09 28.01 7.78
CA ALA A 378 5.12 27.02 6.71
C ALA A 378 4.64 27.59 5.36
N TYR A 379 5.41 27.26 4.32
CA TYR A 379 5.20 27.62 2.91
C TYR A 379 5.16 26.36 2.04
N PRO A 380 4.47 26.38 0.88
CA PRO A 380 4.43 25.23 -0.02
C PRO A 380 5.83 24.89 -0.54
N TYR A 381 6.15 23.60 -0.58
CA TYR A 381 7.48 23.10 -0.96
C TYR A 381 7.88 23.52 -2.39
N ASN A 382 6.98 23.34 -3.37
CA ASN A 382 7.19 23.70 -4.77
C ASN A 382 6.97 25.19 -5.10
N SER A 383 6.55 26.02 -4.15
CA SER A 383 6.36 27.46 -4.38
C SER A 383 7.68 28.20 -4.12
N THR A 384 8.14 29.01 -5.07
CA THR A 384 9.21 30.01 -4.81
C THR A 384 8.67 31.23 -4.06
N ASP A 385 7.40 31.57 -4.27
CA ASP A 385 6.69 32.64 -3.58
C ASP A 385 6.52 32.34 -2.09
N ASN A 386 7.14 33.18 -1.26
CA ASN A 386 7.11 33.19 0.20
C ASN A 386 6.01 34.10 0.79
N THR A 387 5.14 34.69 -0.04
CA THR A 387 3.95 35.41 0.45
C THR A 387 2.78 34.46 0.68
N LYS A 388 2.66 33.42 -0.15
CA LYS A 388 1.63 32.38 -0.04
C LYS A 388 1.98 31.35 1.05
N LYS A 389 1.39 31.52 2.25
CA LYS A 389 1.44 30.51 3.32
C LYS A 389 0.84 29.18 2.85
N LEU A 390 1.33 28.06 3.40
CA LEU A 390 0.77 26.74 3.13
C LEU A 390 -0.54 26.54 3.91
N ASN A 391 -1.63 26.20 3.21
CA ASN A 391 -2.85 25.74 3.85
C ASN A 391 -2.65 24.33 4.41
N VAL A 392 -2.35 24.25 5.70
CA VAL A 392 -2.12 22.98 6.41
C VAL A 392 -3.41 22.24 6.76
N GLY A 393 -4.59 22.76 6.40
CA GLY A 393 -5.86 22.02 6.48
C GLY A 393 -5.98 20.90 5.45
N PHE A 394 -5.06 20.84 4.49
CA PHE A 394 -4.93 19.79 3.47
C PHE A 394 -3.72 18.89 3.74
N TYR A 395 -3.75 17.65 3.25
CA TYR A 395 -2.75 16.63 3.54
C TYR A 395 -1.41 16.92 2.86
N HIS A 396 -0.35 17.05 3.65
CA HIS A 396 1.01 17.30 3.16
C HIS A 396 2.06 16.70 4.10
N ARG A 397 3.24 16.39 3.55
CA ARG A 397 4.41 15.90 4.33
C ARG A 397 5.64 16.78 4.18
N TRP A 398 5.83 17.42 3.02
CA TRP A 398 6.88 18.41 2.79
C TRP A 398 6.41 19.84 3.04
N VAL A 399 7.23 20.64 3.73
CA VAL A 399 7.05 22.09 3.90
C VAL A 399 8.37 22.82 3.70
N ARG A 400 8.30 24.10 3.32
CA ARG A 400 9.41 25.05 3.40
C ARG A 400 9.15 26.04 4.54
N VAL A 401 10.17 26.43 5.29
CA VAL A 401 10.07 27.46 6.34
C VAL A 401 10.96 28.66 6.03
N GLY A 402 10.60 29.84 6.52
CA GLY A 402 11.35 31.08 6.26
C GLY A 402 12.77 31.12 6.86
N SER A 403 12.99 30.41 7.98
CA SER A 403 14.26 30.40 8.71
C SER A 403 15.03 29.11 8.46
N ARG A 404 16.34 29.22 8.19
CA ARG A 404 17.25 28.06 8.12
C ARG A 404 17.36 27.38 9.48
N ASP A 405 17.44 26.06 9.47
CA ASP A 405 17.80 25.26 10.64
C ASP A 405 19.31 25.28 10.92
N ALA A 406 19.76 24.54 11.95
CA ALA A 406 21.16 24.44 12.34
C ALA A 406 22.06 23.80 11.26
N MET A 407 21.47 23.08 10.30
CA MET A 407 22.16 22.46 9.16
C MET A 407 22.04 23.32 7.87
N GLY A 408 21.52 24.54 7.98
CA GLY A 408 21.34 25.49 6.88
C GLY A 408 20.13 25.23 5.97
N ARG A 409 19.26 24.26 6.30
CA ARG A 409 18.11 23.86 5.46
C ARG A 409 16.86 24.64 5.81
N THR A 410 16.04 24.93 4.81
CA THR A 410 14.69 25.51 4.94
C THR A 410 13.57 24.50 4.63
N GLU A 411 13.91 23.40 3.97
CA GLU A 411 13.02 22.29 3.66
C GLU A 411 12.88 21.35 4.86
N ARG A 412 11.65 20.92 5.17
CA ARG A 412 11.35 20.02 6.28
C ARG A 412 10.38 18.93 5.85
N HIS A 413 10.61 17.72 6.37
CA HIS A 413 9.67 16.60 6.31
C HIS A 413 8.88 16.51 7.63
N ARG A 414 7.57 16.28 7.56
CA ARG A 414 6.74 15.93 8.72
C ARG A 414 6.77 14.40 8.91
N GLY A 415 6.80 13.93 10.15
CA GLY A 415 7.00 12.50 10.46
C GLY A 415 8.47 12.09 10.62
N PHE A 416 9.41 13.05 10.64
CA PHE A 416 10.86 12.83 10.82
C PHE A 416 11.48 11.93 9.74
N ALA A 417 11.52 10.61 9.95
CA ALA A 417 12.05 9.63 9.01
C ALA A 417 10.96 8.94 8.16
N ASP A 418 9.71 8.93 8.66
CA ASP A 418 8.56 8.27 8.03
C ASP A 418 8.28 8.91 6.67
N GLN A 419 8.58 8.20 5.58
CA GLN A 419 8.41 8.74 4.23
C GLN A 419 6.94 8.86 3.82
N ASN A 420 6.03 8.11 4.45
CA ASN A 420 4.71 7.81 3.90
C ASN A 420 3.56 8.59 4.56
N VAL A 421 3.77 9.12 5.77
CA VAL A 421 2.74 9.87 6.48
C VAL A 421 2.49 11.25 5.88
N PHE A 422 1.22 11.54 5.58
CA PHE A 422 0.73 12.89 5.28
C PHE A 422 -0.02 13.44 6.49
N MET A 423 0.10 14.74 6.74
CA MET A 423 -0.52 15.40 7.90
C MET A 423 -1.42 16.56 7.48
N ALA A 424 -2.56 16.69 8.16
CA ALA A 424 -3.46 17.84 8.03
C ALA A 424 -3.86 18.35 9.43
N ARG A 425 -3.81 19.67 9.63
CA ARG A 425 -4.27 20.35 10.83
C ARG A 425 -5.80 20.41 10.82
N THR A 426 -6.41 20.50 12.00
CA THR A 426 -7.87 20.58 12.17
C THR A 426 -8.24 21.50 13.33
N THR A 427 -9.43 22.11 13.29
CA THR A 427 -10.03 22.82 14.43
C THR A 427 -10.99 21.95 15.26
N GLN A 428 -11.43 20.80 14.72
CA GLN A 428 -12.52 20.00 15.27
C GLN A 428 -12.36 19.71 16.77
N PRO A 429 -13.40 19.94 17.60
CA PRO A 429 -13.33 19.73 19.05
C PRO A 429 -12.97 18.29 19.41
N ASN A 430 -13.54 17.32 18.71
CA ASN A 430 -13.39 15.88 18.95
C ASN A 430 -11.96 15.36 18.68
N VAL A 431 -11.15 16.06 17.87
CA VAL A 431 -9.75 15.66 17.63
C VAL A 431 -8.88 16.17 18.76
N ALA A 432 -8.07 15.26 19.32
CA ALA A 432 -7.18 15.57 20.42
C ALA A 432 -5.98 16.41 19.95
N GLY A 433 -5.68 17.44 20.72
CA GLY A 433 -4.55 18.34 20.49
C GLY A 433 -3.46 18.12 21.52
N VAL A 434 -2.24 18.53 21.16
CA VAL A 434 -1.12 18.65 22.10
C VAL A 434 -0.87 20.12 22.37
N GLU A 435 -0.65 20.45 23.64
CA GLU A 435 -0.36 21.80 24.10
C GLU A 435 1.09 21.92 24.57
N VAL A 436 1.79 22.97 24.14
CA VAL A 436 3.15 23.28 24.60
C VAL A 436 3.29 24.78 24.86
N ASN A 437 3.75 25.11 26.07
CA ASN A 437 4.04 26.48 26.46
C ASN A 437 5.54 26.78 26.26
N VAL A 438 5.87 27.66 25.32
CA VAL A 438 7.25 27.95 24.93
C VAL A 438 7.62 29.36 25.41
N CYS A 439 8.58 29.44 26.31
CA CYS A 439 9.00 30.70 26.91
C CYS A 439 10.37 31.16 26.39
N LYS A 440 10.39 32.30 25.69
CA LYS A 440 11.57 32.92 25.05
C LYS A 440 12.05 34.15 25.85
N GLY A 441 13.27 34.64 25.55
CA GLY A 441 13.89 35.82 26.17
C GLY A 441 14.88 35.48 27.31
N TRP A 442 15.68 36.49 27.72
CA TRP A 442 16.81 36.34 28.68
C TRP A 442 16.43 35.80 30.07
N ARG A 443 15.14 35.77 30.42
CA ARG A 443 14.62 35.10 31.63
C ARG A 443 13.40 34.22 31.35
N ARG A 444 13.21 33.75 30.11
CA ARG A 444 11.99 33.03 29.67
C ARG A 444 10.70 33.79 30.02
N ASN A 445 10.71 35.11 29.89
CA ASN A 445 9.63 36.01 30.34
C ASN A 445 8.53 36.23 29.30
N ARG A 446 8.72 35.84 28.04
CA ARG A 446 7.68 35.86 27.00
C ARG A 446 7.28 34.43 26.67
N CYS A 447 6.18 33.98 27.23
CA CYS A 447 5.61 32.65 27.00
C CYS A 447 4.52 32.69 25.92
N THR A 448 4.51 31.69 25.05
CA THR A 448 3.48 31.48 24.02
C THR A 448 3.00 30.04 24.09
N LEU A 449 1.70 29.88 24.34
CA LEU A 449 1.02 28.59 24.31
C LEU A 449 0.68 28.25 22.86
N TYR A 450 1.20 27.13 22.37
CA TYR A 450 0.79 26.54 21.10
C TYR A 450 -0.11 25.34 21.39
N ASN A 451 -1.31 25.31 20.80
CA ASN A 451 -2.18 24.15 20.76
C ASN A 451 -2.35 23.76 19.28
N GLN A 452 -2.02 22.51 18.95
CA GLN A 452 -2.22 21.97 17.61
C GLN A 452 -2.90 20.61 17.64
N LYS A 453 -3.85 20.43 16.73
CA LYS A 453 -4.57 19.19 16.45
C LYS A 453 -4.23 18.74 15.04
N TRP A 454 -3.87 17.47 14.90
CA TRP A 454 -3.40 16.91 13.64
C TRP A 454 -4.09 15.58 13.35
N THR A 455 -4.36 15.35 12.07
CA THR A 455 -4.82 14.09 11.50
C THR A 455 -3.79 13.58 10.51
N TYR A 456 -3.70 12.27 10.38
CA TYR A 456 -2.64 11.55 9.69
C TYR A 456 -3.24 10.69 8.59
N ALA A 457 -2.64 10.64 7.40
CA ALA A 457 -3.14 9.82 6.31
C ALA A 457 -2.04 9.15 5.50
N ILE A 458 -2.41 8.03 4.86
CA ILE A 458 -1.67 7.39 3.77
C ILE A 458 -2.61 7.17 2.58
N PRO A 459 -2.11 7.24 1.32
CA PRO A 459 -2.88 6.79 0.17
C PRO A 459 -3.19 5.29 0.29
N LEU A 460 -4.35 4.86 -0.22
CA LEU A 460 -4.73 3.45 -0.30
C LEU A 460 -4.70 2.91 -1.73
N GLU A 461 -5.54 3.47 -2.59
CA GLU A 461 -5.71 3.00 -3.97
C GLU A 461 -6.27 4.08 -4.86
N VAL A 462 -5.93 4.03 -6.15
CA VAL A 462 -6.64 4.77 -7.18
C VAL A 462 -7.70 3.87 -7.80
N VAL A 463 -8.95 4.31 -7.71
CA VAL A 463 -10.13 3.68 -8.31
C VAL A 463 -10.52 4.47 -9.56
N TYR A 464 -10.54 3.84 -10.73
CA TYR A 464 -11.12 4.42 -11.93
C TYR A 464 -12.62 4.16 -11.96
N MET A 465 -13.38 5.23 -11.78
CA MET A 465 -14.82 5.24 -12.05
C MET A 465 -15.05 5.30 -13.56
N THR A 466 -15.94 4.44 -14.08
CA THR A 466 -16.18 4.25 -15.52
C THR A 466 -17.65 4.46 -15.86
N PRO A 467 -18.01 4.64 -17.16
CA PRO A 467 -19.40 4.85 -17.58
C PRO A 467 -20.38 3.75 -17.16
N LEU A 468 -19.89 2.53 -16.89
CA LEU A 468 -20.70 1.41 -16.41
C LEU A 468 -21.47 1.71 -15.12
N LEU A 469 -21.02 2.68 -14.32
CA LEU A 469 -21.66 3.12 -13.08
C LEU A 469 -22.97 3.91 -13.32
N LYS A 470 -23.19 4.47 -14.52
CA LYS A 470 -24.43 5.15 -14.93
C LYS A 470 -25.15 4.50 -16.10
N TRP A 471 -24.45 3.70 -16.93
CA TRP A 471 -25.01 3.14 -18.15
C TRP A 471 -26.10 2.09 -17.88
N ASN A 472 -27.31 2.39 -18.36
CA ASN A 472 -28.53 1.63 -18.12
C ASN A 472 -29.37 1.52 -19.41
N PRO A 473 -28.91 0.78 -20.43
CA PRO A 473 -29.52 0.75 -21.76
C PRO A 473 -30.91 0.08 -21.79
N TYR A 474 -31.27 -0.63 -20.72
CA TYR A 474 -32.57 -1.31 -20.55
C TYR A 474 -33.54 -0.52 -19.65
N GLU A 475 -33.24 0.73 -19.30
CA GLU A 475 -34.03 1.61 -18.41
C GLU A 475 -34.43 1.01 -17.04
N ILE A 476 -33.66 0.02 -16.55
CA ILE A 476 -33.95 -0.72 -15.32
C ILE A 476 -34.12 0.27 -14.16
N GLN A 477 -35.26 0.20 -13.47
CA GLN A 477 -35.60 1.13 -12.40
C GLN A 477 -34.67 0.93 -11.20
N TYR A 478 -33.86 1.95 -10.87
CA TYR A 478 -33.19 2.04 -9.58
C TYR A 478 -34.19 2.46 -8.50
N LYS A 479 -34.33 1.62 -7.48
CA LYS A 479 -35.35 1.72 -6.43
C LYS A 479 -34.82 2.30 -5.11
N GLY A 480 -33.66 2.95 -5.15
CA GLY A 480 -33.03 3.59 -3.99
C GLY A 480 -32.21 2.65 -3.12
N ASP A 481 -31.97 3.06 -1.88
CA ASP A 481 -31.25 2.23 -0.91
C ASP A 481 -32.06 1.00 -0.48
N LYS A 482 -31.40 -0.16 -0.33
CA LYS A 482 -31.97 -1.46 0.10
C LYS A 482 -32.92 -1.36 1.30
N SER A 483 -32.65 -0.47 2.26
CA SER A 483 -33.49 -0.30 3.45
C SER A 483 -34.88 0.25 3.14
N SER A 484 -35.03 1.02 2.07
CA SER A 484 -36.28 1.71 1.68
C SER A 484 -37.39 0.76 1.26
N THR A 485 -38.65 1.17 1.45
CA THR A 485 -39.84 0.39 1.09
C THR A 485 -39.85 -0.01 -0.39
N LEU A 486 -39.47 0.89 -1.29
CA LEU A 486 -39.44 0.62 -2.73
C LEU A 486 -38.33 -0.39 -3.08
N ALA A 487 -37.12 -0.26 -2.51
CA ALA A 487 -36.01 -1.15 -2.78
C ALA A 487 -36.25 -2.60 -2.31
N ARG A 488 -37.03 -2.81 -1.24
CA ARG A 488 -37.43 -4.15 -0.79
C ARG A 488 -38.24 -4.92 -1.85
N THR A 489 -38.94 -4.22 -2.74
CA THR A 489 -39.71 -4.84 -3.84
C THR A 489 -38.83 -5.56 -4.87
N VAL A 490 -37.52 -5.23 -4.96
CA VAL A 490 -36.56 -5.87 -5.88
C VAL A 490 -36.47 -7.38 -5.66
N THR A 491 -36.52 -7.82 -4.41
CA THR A 491 -36.41 -9.24 -3.99
C THR A 491 -37.70 -9.82 -3.42
N ALA A 492 -38.80 -9.05 -3.38
CA ALA A 492 -40.10 -9.50 -2.87
C ALA A 492 -40.64 -10.72 -3.65
N GLY A 493 -41.46 -11.56 -3.00
CA GLY A 493 -41.97 -12.80 -3.59
C GLY A 493 -40.92 -13.89 -3.79
N GLY A 494 -39.76 -13.80 -3.13
CA GLY A 494 -38.66 -14.75 -3.31
C GLY A 494 -37.97 -14.61 -4.67
N ARG A 495 -37.82 -13.37 -5.15
CA ARG A 495 -37.05 -13.03 -6.36
C ARG A 495 -35.55 -13.06 -6.03
N TRP A 496 -34.80 -13.94 -6.69
CA TRP A 496 -33.38 -14.19 -6.44
C TRP A 496 -32.45 -13.85 -7.62
N GLY A 497 -33.03 -13.41 -8.74
CA GLY A 497 -32.31 -12.99 -9.95
C GLY A 497 -32.14 -14.09 -11.00
N SER A 498 -33.15 -14.96 -11.16
CA SER A 498 -33.13 -15.99 -12.21
C SER A 498 -32.99 -15.37 -13.60
N SER A 499 -32.01 -15.82 -14.38
CA SER A 499 -31.81 -15.39 -15.77
C SER A 499 -32.63 -16.20 -16.79
N ARG A 500 -33.61 -17.00 -16.32
CA ARG A 500 -34.48 -17.84 -17.17
C ARG A 500 -35.96 -17.77 -16.80
N ASP A 501 -36.29 -17.19 -15.65
CA ASP A 501 -37.64 -17.15 -15.08
C ASP A 501 -37.95 -15.73 -14.61
N SER A 502 -38.90 -15.07 -15.28
CA SER A 502 -39.32 -13.69 -15.01
C SER A 502 -40.04 -13.52 -13.66
N ALA A 503 -40.66 -14.58 -13.11
CA ALA A 503 -41.25 -14.55 -11.78
C ALA A 503 -40.16 -14.54 -10.68
N ARG A 504 -38.99 -15.11 -10.96
CA ARG A 504 -37.83 -15.18 -10.03
C ARG A 504 -36.70 -14.19 -10.33
N ALA A 505 -36.76 -13.48 -11.46
CA ALA A 505 -35.90 -12.34 -11.78
C ALA A 505 -36.06 -11.19 -10.77
N LEU A 506 -35.04 -10.32 -10.63
CA LEU A 506 -35.14 -9.14 -9.76
C LEU A 506 -36.12 -8.11 -10.36
N ASN A 507 -36.94 -7.46 -9.53
CA ASN A 507 -37.85 -6.41 -10.00
C ASN A 507 -37.16 -5.03 -9.90
N GLY A 508 -36.40 -4.63 -10.93
CA GLY A 508 -35.51 -3.48 -10.90
C GLY A 508 -34.21 -3.73 -10.11
N THR A 509 -33.55 -2.65 -9.72
CA THR A 509 -32.21 -2.64 -9.07
C THR A 509 -32.21 -1.77 -7.80
N ASN A 510 -31.30 -2.02 -6.86
CA ASN A 510 -31.14 -1.21 -5.62
C ASN A 510 -29.68 -1.18 -5.14
N SER A 511 -29.38 -0.42 -4.08
CA SER A 511 -28.00 -0.20 -3.59
C SER A 511 -27.16 -1.45 -3.29
N LYS A 512 -27.79 -2.62 -3.05
CA LYS A 512 -27.11 -3.92 -2.80
C LYS A 512 -27.40 -4.98 -3.88
N ARG A 513 -28.11 -4.61 -4.94
CA ARG A 513 -28.47 -5.45 -6.10
C ARG A 513 -28.28 -4.65 -7.38
N PHE A 514 -27.13 -4.03 -7.51
CA PHE A 514 -26.76 -3.10 -8.58
C PHE A 514 -26.34 -3.84 -9.86
N TYR A 515 -27.33 -4.28 -10.63
CA TYR A 515 -27.18 -4.97 -11.91
C TYR A 515 -27.86 -4.17 -13.03
N GLN A 516 -27.08 -3.62 -13.97
CA GLN A 516 -27.59 -2.86 -15.13
C GLN A 516 -26.80 -3.11 -16.43
N THR A 517 -25.49 -3.41 -16.35
CA THR A 517 -24.66 -3.65 -17.54
C THR A 517 -25.15 -4.90 -18.30
N PRO A 518 -25.41 -4.81 -19.63
CA PRO A 518 -25.72 -5.97 -20.47
C PRO A 518 -24.73 -7.12 -20.28
N HIS A 519 -25.23 -8.36 -20.25
CA HIS A 519 -24.36 -9.52 -20.13
C HIS A 519 -23.36 -9.61 -21.28
N GLU A 520 -23.86 -9.28 -22.47
CA GLU A 520 -23.22 -9.32 -23.78
C GLU A 520 -22.06 -8.32 -23.90
N PHE A 521 -21.99 -7.30 -23.04
CA PHE A 521 -20.85 -6.36 -22.99
C PHE A 521 -19.55 -7.10 -22.64
N PHE A 522 -19.62 -8.15 -21.82
CA PHE A 522 -18.48 -8.97 -21.40
C PHE A 522 -18.49 -10.34 -22.08
N GLY A 523 -17.31 -10.81 -22.51
CA GLY A 523 -17.11 -12.14 -23.10
C GLY A 523 -16.56 -13.21 -22.14
N GLY A 524 -16.40 -12.88 -20.85
CA GLY A 524 -15.82 -13.79 -19.86
C GLY A 524 -16.46 -13.71 -18.48
N ASN A 525 -16.01 -14.56 -17.54
CA ASN A 525 -16.47 -14.58 -16.15
C ASN A 525 -15.78 -13.51 -15.27
N GLU A 526 -16.22 -13.37 -14.03
CA GLU A 526 -15.58 -12.50 -13.02
C GLU A 526 -14.15 -13.00 -12.69
N GLN A 527 -13.20 -12.08 -12.55
CA GLN A 527 -11.76 -12.40 -12.46
C GLN A 527 -11.26 -12.52 -11.02
N GLY A 528 -10.61 -13.63 -10.69
CA GLY A 528 -9.92 -13.81 -9.40
C GLY A 528 -10.84 -14.01 -8.19
N ARG A 529 -11.97 -14.69 -8.38
CA ARG A 529 -13.06 -14.85 -7.39
C ARG A 529 -12.57 -15.23 -5.98
N SER A 530 -13.02 -14.45 -4.99
CA SER A 530 -12.81 -14.68 -3.55
C SER A 530 -14.09 -15.14 -2.85
N SER A 531 -13.97 -15.74 -1.66
CA SER A 531 -15.12 -16.07 -0.79
C SER A 531 -15.83 -14.84 -0.22
N ALA A 532 -15.14 -13.69 -0.17
CA ALA A 532 -15.73 -12.41 0.21
C ALA A 532 -16.54 -11.75 -0.92
N ASP A 533 -16.33 -12.15 -2.19
CA ASP A 533 -17.04 -11.54 -3.33
C ASP A 533 -18.54 -11.86 -3.29
N THR A 534 -19.39 -10.83 -3.30
CA THR A 534 -20.86 -10.98 -3.31
C THR A 534 -21.48 -11.03 -4.71
N VAL A 535 -20.66 -10.91 -5.76
CA VAL A 535 -21.10 -10.79 -7.15
C VAL A 535 -21.60 -12.13 -7.68
N LYS A 536 -22.84 -12.17 -8.21
CA LYS A 536 -23.30 -13.27 -9.07
C LYS A 536 -22.83 -13.01 -10.50
N GLY A 537 -22.24 -14.02 -11.17
CA GLY A 537 -21.64 -13.86 -12.50
C GLY A 537 -22.59 -13.36 -13.60
N LYS A 538 -23.91 -13.56 -13.42
CA LYS A 538 -25.01 -12.86 -14.10
C LYS A 538 -26.29 -12.92 -13.27
N ALA A 539 -27.24 -12.04 -13.54
CA ALA A 539 -28.57 -12.03 -12.95
C ALA A 539 -29.64 -11.67 -13.99
N GLY A 540 -30.84 -12.23 -13.85
CA GLY A 540 -32.01 -11.74 -14.57
C GLY A 540 -32.70 -10.61 -13.80
N VAL A 541 -33.01 -9.52 -14.50
CA VAL A 541 -33.64 -8.31 -13.95
C VAL A 541 -34.76 -7.86 -14.87
N LEU A 542 -35.89 -7.42 -14.28
CA LEU A 542 -37.01 -6.84 -15.01
C LEU A 542 -36.80 -5.33 -15.20
N ASP A 543 -37.06 -4.84 -16.42
CA ASP A 543 -37.17 -3.41 -16.70
C ASP A 543 -38.50 -2.80 -16.22
N ARG A 544 -38.73 -1.51 -16.50
CA ARG A 544 -39.97 -0.80 -16.16
C ARG A 544 -41.22 -1.40 -16.82
N ALA A 545 -41.07 -2.04 -17.98
CA ALA A 545 -42.14 -2.72 -18.71
C ALA A 545 -42.31 -4.19 -18.28
N GLY A 546 -41.55 -4.67 -17.29
CA GLY A 546 -41.59 -6.05 -16.82
C GLY A 546 -40.87 -7.06 -17.72
N ARG A 547 -40.11 -6.60 -18.73
CA ARG A 547 -39.35 -7.49 -19.63
C ARG A 547 -38.08 -7.97 -18.94
N LEU A 548 -37.75 -9.25 -19.13
CA LEU A 548 -36.58 -9.90 -18.55
C LEU A 548 -35.32 -9.61 -19.36
N HIS A 549 -34.33 -8.98 -18.73
CA HIS A 549 -32.99 -8.76 -19.27
C HIS A 549 -31.94 -9.53 -18.48
N VAL A 550 -30.92 -10.05 -19.15
CA VAL A 550 -29.78 -10.72 -18.52
C VAL A 550 -28.63 -9.73 -18.40
N VAL A 551 -28.23 -9.42 -17.18
CA VAL A 551 -27.27 -8.36 -16.87
C VAL A 551 -26.19 -8.83 -15.91
N LYS A 552 -25.08 -8.10 -15.90
CA LYS A 552 -24.03 -8.21 -14.88
C LYS A 552 -24.09 -7.04 -13.91
N ALA A 553 -23.36 -7.22 -12.80
CA ALA A 553 -23.21 -6.21 -11.79
C ALA A 553 -22.43 -5.00 -12.34
N SER A 554 -22.91 -3.78 -12.06
CA SER A 554 -22.39 -2.54 -12.68
C SER A 554 -21.34 -1.80 -11.85
N GLY A 555 -21.22 -2.13 -10.56
CA GLY A 555 -20.34 -1.44 -9.62
C GLY A 555 -18.85 -1.75 -9.79
N THR A 556 -18.06 -1.12 -8.93
CA THR A 556 -16.59 -1.19 -8.93
C THR A 556 -16.06 -2.62 -8.82
N ARG A 557 -15.01 -2.91 -9.58
CA ARG A 557 -14.21 -4.15 -9.53
C ARG A 557 -12.72 -3.83 -9.41
N ILE A 558 -11.91 -4.80 -9.02
CA ILE A 558 -10.45 -4.72 -9.13
C ILE A 558 -10.02 -4.90 -10.58
N VAL A 559 -10.50 -5.95 -11.23
CA VAL A 559 -10.28 -6.25 -12.65
C VAL A 559 -11.61 -6.55 -13.31
N LEU A 560 -11.90 -5.87 -14.42
CA LEU A 560 -13.09 -6.13 -15.23
C LEU A 560 -13.01 -7.51 -15.91
N PRO A 561 -14.15 -8.22 -16.04
CA PRO A 561 -14.26 -9.38 -16.92
C PRO A 561 -13.77 -9.06 -18.33
N TYR A 562 -13.36 -10.08 -19.08
CA TYR A 562 -12.89 -9.90 -20.47
C TYR A 562 -13.92 -9.11 -21.31
N ILE A 563 -13.49 -7.99 -21.88
CA ILE A 563 -14.26 -7.18 -22.82
C ILE A 563 -13.79 -7.53 -24.25
N PRO A 564 -14.64 -8.08 -25.13
CA PRO A 564 -14.29 -8.39 -26.52
C PRO A 564 -13.70 -7.17 -27.25
N GLY A 565 -12.62 -7.39 -28.00
CA GLY A 565 -11.86 -6.33 -28.69
C GLY A 565 -10.93 -5.49 -27.79
N VAL A 566 -11.00 -5.64 -26.48
CA VAL A 566 -10.24 -4.82 -25.51
C VAL A 566 -9.37 -5.66 -24.57
N GLY A 567 -9.87 -6.80 -24.08
CA GLY A 567 -9.24 -7.62 -23.04
C GLY A 567 -9.83 -7.38 -21.64
N SER A 568 -9.17 -7.91 -20.60
CA SER A 568 -9.44 -7.53 -19.21
C SER A 568 -8.71 -6.23 -18.86
N LEU A 569 -9.30 -5.43 -17.97
CA LEU A 569 -8.79 -4.12 -17.56
C LEU A 569 -8.82 -3.98 -16.04
N ARG A 570 -7.75 -3.45 -15.45
CA ARG A 570 -7.70 -3.11 -14.03
C ARG A 570 -8.33 -1.74 -13.80
N THR A 571 -9.25 -1.68 -12.84
CA THR A 571 -9.92 -0.45 -12.40
C THR A 571 -9.54 -0.03 -10.98
N ARG A 572 -8.90 -0.91 -10.19
CA ARG A 572 -8.33 -0.57 -8.87
C ARG A 572 -6.82 -0.81 -8.84
N TYR A 573 -6.07 0.25 -8.56
CA TYR A 573 -4.62 0.26 -8.46
C TYR A 573 -4.25 0.58 -7.00
N PRO A 574 -4.03 -0.44 -6.16
CA PRO A 574 -3.61 -0.20 -4.79
C PRO A 574 -2.17 0.30 -4.77
N ILE A 575 -2.00 1.44 -4.12
CA ILE A 575 -0.74 2.20 -3.97
C ILE A 575 -0.37 2.42 -2.50
N MET A 576 -1.05 1.73 -1.58
CA MET A 576 -0.75 1.78 -0.16
C MET A 576 0.68 1.34 0.13
N PRO A 577 1.44 2.12 0.91
CA PRO A 577 2.78 1.75 1.34
C PRO A 577 2.73 0.59 2.34
N VAL A 578 3.81 -0.16 2.44
CA VAL A 578 4.00 -1.23 3.42
C VAL A 578 4.92 -0.74 4.52
N HIS A 579 4.51 -0.88 5.79
CA HIS A 579 5.25 -0.35 6.95
C HIS A 579 6.73 -0.80 6.98
N GLY A 580 6.96 -2.08 6.67
CA GLY A 580 8.30 -2.67 6.63
C GLY A 580 9.25 -2.04 5.61
N GLU A 581 8.76 -1.39 4.55
CA GLU A 581 9.58 -0.71 3.52
C GLU A 581 10.40 0.45 4.09
N GLY A 582 9.96 1.04 5.21
CA GLY A 582 10.72 2.05 5.95
C GLY A 582 11.96 1.50 6.67
N SER A 583 12.00 0.20 6.97
CA SER A 583 13.10 -0.40 7.72
C SER A 583 14.40 -0.45 6.91
N ALA A 584 15.54 -0.32 7.59
CA ALA A 584 16.86 -0.47 6.95
C ALA A 584 17.02 -1.86 6.31
N VAL A 585 16.53 -2.92 6.97
CA VAL A 585 16.59 -4.30 6.46
C VAL A 585 15.83 -4.44 5.15
N TRP A 586 14.64 -3.87 5.02
CA TRP A 586 13.87 -3.94 3.77
C TRP A 586 14.55 -3.15 2.64
N LYS A 587 15.13 -1.99 2.95
CA LYS A 587 15.86 -1.17 1.97
C LYS A 587 17.08 -1.91 1.39
N GLU A 588 17.86 -2.59 2.23
CA GLU A 588 18.97 -3.45 1.78
C GLU A 588 18.48 -4.69 1.00
N LEU A 589 17.36 -5.31 1.41
CA LEU A 589 16.78 -6.46 0.71
C LEU A 589 16.23 -6.11 -0.67
N GLU A 590 15.61 -4.94 -0.83
CA GLU A 590 15.14 -4.44 -2.14
C GLU A 590 16.32 -4.09 -3.05
N ALA A 591 17.37 -3.44 -2.54
CA ALA A 591 18.60 -3.19 -3.29
C ALA A 591 19.26 -4.51 -3.75
N LEU A 592 19.35 -5.51 -2.87
CA LEU A 592 19.86 -6.84 -3.22
C LEU A 592 18.97 -7.56 -4.25
N LYS A 593 17.64 -7.41 -4.15
CA LYS A 593 16.69 -7.95 -5.13
C LYS A 593 16.96 -7.37 -6.52
N ASP A 594 17.14 -6.07 -6.63
CA ASP A 594 17.38 -5.41 -7.93
C ASP A 594 18.74 -5.80 -8.52
N ILE A 595 19.79 -5.96 -7.68
CA ILE A 595 21.09 -6.50 -8.10
C ILE A 595 20.96 -7.94 -8.64
N VAL A 596 20.16 -8.80 -7.99
CA VAL A 596 20.01 -10.21 -8.36
C VAL A 596 19.07 -10.42 -9.56
N LEU A 597 18.01 -9.62 -9.70
CA LEU A 597 17.03 -9.74 -10.78
C LEU A 597 17.43 -8.95 -12.05
N SER A 598 18.18 -7.86 -11.90
CA SER A 598 18.72 -7.02 -12.98
C SER A 598 20.25 -6.89 -12.88
N PRO A 599 21.03 -7.98 -12.93
CA PRO A 599 22.48 -7.93 -12.71
C PRO A 599 23.25 -7.23 -13.84
N VAL A 600 22.66 -7.13 -15.05
CA VAL A 600 23.24 -6.38 -16.18
C VAL A 600 23.16 -4.87 -15.94
N GLU A 601 22.00 -4.37 -15.49
CA GLU A 601 21.79 -2.94 -15.19
C GLU A 601 22.61 -2.52 -13.96
N ASN A 602 22.71 -3.43 -12.99
CA ASN A 602 23.47 -3.25 -11.75
C ASN A 602 24.91 -3.80 -11.81
N ALA A 603 25.46 -4.03 -13.00
CA ALA A 603 26.80 -4.64 -13.17
C ALA A 603 27.92 -3.88 -12.42
N HIS A 604 27.76 -2.56 -12.26
CA HIS A 604 28.66 -1.67 -11.52
C HIS A 604 28.71 -1.92 -10.00
N MET A 605 27.79 -2.70 -9.44
CA MET A 605 27.74 -3.05 -8.01
C MET A 605 28.58 -4.30 -7.68
N PHE A 606 29.04 -5.05 -8.69
CA PHE A 606 29.87 -6.24 -8.49
C PHE A 606 31.36 -5.87 -8.48
N HIS A 607 32.13 -6.42 -7.53
CA HIS A 607 33.57 -6.17 -7.42
C HIS A 607 34.40 -6.83 -8.52
N GLU A 608 33.91 -7.94 -9.07
CA GLU A 608 34.45 -8.61 -10.24
C GLU A 608 33.54 -8.29 -11.43
N ASN A 609 34.11 -8.17 -12.63
CA ASN A 609 33.32 -7.90 -13.84
C ASN A 609 32.31 -9.04 -14.05
N TRP A 610 31.04 -8.79 -13.68
CA TRP A 610 29.89 -9.68 -13.96
C TRP A 610 29.78 -10.05 -15.45
N ARG A 611 30.39 -9.23 -16.31
CA ARG A 611 30.62 -9.46 -17.73
C ARG A 611 32.11 -9.40 -18.04
N ASP A 612 32.77 -10.55 -18.06
CA ASP A 612 33.92 -10.75 -18.96
C ASP A 612 33.40 -11.29 -20.30
N ASP A 613 32.59 -10.46 -20.96
CA ASP A 613 31.92 -10.66 -22.25
C ASP A 613 32.93 -10.57 -23.43
N THR A 614 34.19 -10.95 -23.16
CA THR A 614 35.30 -10.99 -24.12
C THR A 614 35.81 -12.41 -24.37
N SER A 615 35.26 -13.41 -23.68
CA SER A 615 35.50 -14.81 -23.98
C SER A 615 34.46 -15.34 -24.97
N GLU A 616 34.72 -15.12 -26.26
CA GLU A 616 33.95 -15.66 -27.38
C GLU A 616 33.60 -17.14 -27.16
N GLY A 617 32.30 -17.43 -27.18
CA GLY A 617 31.81 -18.81 -27.15
C GLY A 617 32.31 -19.57 -28.36
N VAL A 618 32.97 -20.72 -28.14
CA VAL A 618 33.64 -21.45 -29.22
C VAL A 618 32.65 -22.34 -29.96
N VAL A 619 32.42 -22.04 -31.23
CA VAL A 619 31.69 -22.91 -32.16
C VAL A 619 32.64 -24.01 -32.65
N LEU A 620 32.25 -25.26 -32.45
CA LEU A 620 32.95 -26.45 -32.91
C LEU A 620 32.15 -27.17 -34.00
N LEU A 621 32.85 -27.86 -34.90
CA LEU A 621 32.28 -28.74 -35.91
C LEU A 621 32.74 -30.19 -35.67
N THR A 622 31.85 -31.16 -35.90
CA THR A 622 32.23 -32.58 -35.99
C THR A 622 32.99 -32.86 -37.28
N GLY A 623 33.89 -33.85 -37.28
CA GLY A 623 34.49 -34.34 -38.52
C GLY A 623 33.47 -35.19 -39.30
N LYS A 624 33.42 -35.04 -40.64
CA LYS A 624 32.43 -35.69 -41.53
C LYS A 624 32.07 -37.13 -41.12
N ALA A 625 30.76 -37.43 -41.09
CA ALA A 625 30.24 -38.76 -40.86
C ALA A 625 30.68 -39.77 -41.95
N LYS A 626 30.63 -41.07 -41.65
CA LYS A 626 31.13 -42.13 -42.55
C LYS A 626 29.99 -42.75 -43.35
N GLY A 627 30.02 -42.57 -44.66
CA GLY A 627 29.04 -43.14 -45.59
C GLY A 627 27.91 -42.18 -45.94
N ASP A 628 27.73 -41.11 -45.18
CA ASP A 628 26.90 -39.96 -45.56
C ASP A 628 27.60 -38.66 -45.14
N GLU A 629 27.92 -37.76 -46.07
CA GLU A 629 28.67 -36.55 -45.74
C GLU A 629 27.78 -35.49 -45.09
N HIS A 630 27.86 -35.37 -43.77
CA HIS A 630 27.36 -34.22 -43.01
C HIS A 630 28.26 -33.94 -41.79
N VAL A 631 28.03 -32.80 -41.13
CA VAL A 631 28.72 -32.34 -39.91
C VAL A 631 27.71 -31.63 -39.01
N HIS A 632 27.92 -31.65 -37.70
CA HIS A 632 27.10 -30.91 -36.74
C HIS A 632 27.90 -29.78 -36.09
N ARG A 633 27.18 -28.70 -35.78
CA ARG A 633 27.67 -27.55 -35.02
C ARG A 633 27.48 -27.83 -33.53
N VAL A 634 28.50 -27.63 -32.70
CA VAL A 634 28.40 -27.68 -31.23
C VAL A 634 28.84 -26.33 -30.69
N VAL A 635 27.95 -25.61 -30.01
CA VAL A 635 28.20 -24.27 -29.48
C VAL A 635 28.59 -24.40 -28.01
N LEU A 636 29.78 -23.91 -27.64
CA LEU A 636 30.23 -23.86 -26.25
C LEU A 636 30.06 -22.46 -25.67
N SER A 637 29.49 -22.35 -24.47
CA SER A 637 29.51 -21.10 -23.71
C SER A 637 30.90 -20.78 -23.16
N ALA A 638 31.10 -19.54 -22.68
CA ALA A 638 32.30 -19.14 -21.96
C ALA A 638 32.58 -20.04 -20.74
N ASP A 639 31.55 -20.41 -19.99
CA ASP A 639 31.63 -21.32 -18.84
C ASP A 639 32.06 -22.73 -19.25
N ASP A 640 31.56 -23.24 -20.37
CA ASP A 640 31.96 -24.54 -20.91
C ASP A 640 33.45 -24.52 -21.31
N VAL A 641 33.89 -23.46 -21.97
CA VAL A 641 35.30 -23.26 -22.32
C VAL A 641 36.17 -23.14 -21.06
N GLY A 642 35.71 -22.45 -20.02
CA GLY A 642 36.36 -22.37 -18.71
C GLY A 642 36.50 -23.74 -18.05
N MET A 643 35.42 -24.52 -17.99
CA MET A 643 35.40 -25.88 -17.45
C MET A 643 36.33 -26.83 -18.23
N LEU A 644 36.40 -26.70 -19.56
CA LEU A 644 37.31 -27.46 -20.41
C LEU A 644 38.79 -27.05 -20.20
N LYS A 645 39.08 -25.76 -20.02
CA LYS A 645 40.43 -25.26 -19.65
C LYS A 645 40.90 -25.81 -18.31
N LEU A 646 39.98 -26.00 -17.35
CA LEU A 646 40.23 -26.68 -16.06
C LEU A 646 40.35 -28.22 -16.17
N GLY A 647 40.43 -28.77 -17.39
CA GLY A 647 40.60 -30.21 -17.64
C GLY A 647 39.35 -31.07 -17.39
N ARG A 648 38.21 -30.44 -17.09
CA ARG A 648 36.92 -31.12 -16.90
C ARG A 648 36.31 -31.50 -18.25
N THR A 649 35.14 -32.13 -18.20
CA THR A 649 34.37 -32.51 -19.39
C THR A 649 33.01 -31.84 -19.37
N VAL A 650 32.58 -31.33 -20.51
CA VAL A 650 31.25 -30.72 -20.71
C VAL A 650 30.38 -31.68 -21.54
N LEU A 651 29.07 -31.64 -21.36
CA LEU A 651 28.08 -32.40 -22.13
C LEU A 651 27.18 -31.39 -22.84
N VAL A 652 27.12 -31.44 -24.18
CA VAL A 652 26.41 -30.45 -25.01
C VAL A 652 25.67 -31.16 -26.12
N GLU A 653 24.44 -30.74 -26.41
CA GLU A 653 23.69 -31.19 -27.58
C GLU A 653 24.21 -30.48 -28.84
N SER A 654 24.37 -31.22 -29.94
CA SER A 654 24.75 -30.63 -31.23
C SER A 654 23.53 -30.01 -31.92
N GLY A 655 23.75 -29.04 -32.80
CA GLY A 655 22.73 -28.60 -33.75
C GLY A 655 22.25 -29.74 -34.66
N GLU A 656 21.05 -29.60 -35.20
CA GLU A 656 20.46 -30.57 -36.12
C GLU A 656 21.15 -30.53 -37.49
N ALA A 657 21.54 -31.68 -38.01
CA ALA A 657 22.00 -31.85 -39.39
C ALA A 657 21.38 -33.14 -39.95
N LYS A 658 20.87 -33.08 -41.19
CA LYS A 658 20.16 -34.20 -41.85
C LYS A 658 19.14 -34.91 -40.92
N GLY A 659 18.28 -34.14 -40.26
CA GLY A 659 17.16 -34.67 -39.48
C GLY A 659 17.51 -35.30 -38.13
N HIS A 660 18.74 -35.13 -37.62
CA HIS A 660 19.13 -35.63 -36.30
C HIS A 660 20.19 -34.76 -35.62
N TYR A 661 20.48 -35.05 -34.35
CA TYR A 661 21.46 -34.40 -33.49
C TYR A 661 22.09 -35.43 -32.55
N HIS A 662 23.14 -35.02 -31.82
CA HIS A 662 23.88 -35.88 -30.89
C HIS A 662 24.09 -35.23 -29.52
N GLU A 663 24.10 -36.04 -28.46
CA GLU A 663 24.60 -35.64 -27.15
C GLU A 663 26.12 -35.86 -27.08
N VAL A 664 26.90 -34.78 -27.12
CA VAL A 664 28.35 -34.81 -27.28
C VAL A 664 29.06 -34.46 -25.97
N LYS A 665 29.84 -35.42 -25.42
CA LYS A 665 30.69 -35.17 -24.25
C LYS A 665 32.10 -34.76 -24.67
N ILE A 666 32.53 -33.55 -24.33
CA ILE A 666 33.75 -32.91 -24.86
C ILE A 666 34.83 -32.81 -23.77
N ARG A 667 36.11 -32.87 -24.19
CA ARG A 667 37.29 -32.51 -23.38
C ARG A 667 38.36 -31.86 -24.25
N VAL A 668 39.15 -30.94 -23.68
CA VAL A 668 40.38 -30.44 -24.32
C VAL A 668 41.56 -31.35 -23.95
N ARG A 669 42.39 -31.73 -24.94
CA ARG A 669 43.65 -32.44 -24.70
C ARG A 669 44.78 -31.46 -24.35
N ALA A 670 45.87 -31.97 -23.77
CA ALA A 670 47.06 -31.18 -23.43
C ALA A 670 47.69 -30.42 -24.62
N ASN A 671 47.40 -30.81 -25.87
CA ASN A 671 47.80 -30.11 -27.09
C ASN A 671 46.72 -29.13 -27.62
N GLY A 672 45.83 -28.64 -26.76
CA GLY A 672 44.78 -27.66 -27.10
C GLY A 672 43.60 -28.20 -27.92
N ARG A 673 43.65 -29.43 -28.44
CA ARG A 673 42.60 -29.96 -29.32
C ARG A 673 41.36 -30.43 -28.56
N PHE A 674 40.20 -29.92 -28.98
CA PHE A 674 38.89 -30.41 -28.57
C PHE A 674 38.64 -31.82 -29.09
N VAL A 675 38.23 -32.73 -28.22
CA VAL A 675 37.90 -34.11 -28.57
C VAL A 675 36.62 -34.59 -27.91
N MET A 676 35.87 -35.38 -28.67
CA MET A 676 34.69 -36.09 -28.22
C MET A 676 35.10 -37.31 -27.39
N VAL A 677 34.71 -37.30 -26.11
CA VAL A 677 34.91 -38.39 -25.14
C VAL A 677 33.81 -39.44 -25.29
N ARG A 678 32.57 -39.00 -25.48
CA ARG A 678 31.37 -39.82 -25.76
C ARG A 678 30.42 -39.09 -26.72
N CYS A 679 29.57 -39.87 -27.38
CA CYS A 679 28.48 -39.44 -28.25
C CYS A 679 27.29 -40.34 -27.95
N ASP A 680 26.12 -39.79 -27.62
CA ASP A 680 24.88 -40.53 -27.29
C ASP A 680 25.12 -41.65 -26.25
N GLY A 681 25.88 -41.31 -25.19
CA GLY A 681 26.34 -42.25 -24.16
C GLY A 681 27.42 -43.26 -24.58
N ALA A 682 27.62 -43.49 -25.88
CA ALA A 682 28.61 -44.40 -26.48
C ALA A 682 30.00 -43.77 -26.69
N ARG A 683 31.00 -44.57 -27.12
CA ARG A 683 32.40 -44.11 -27.30
C ARG A 683 32.65 -43.36 -28.61
N ASN A 684 31.86 -43.66 -29.64
CA ASN A 684 31.83 -43.04 -30.96
C ASN A 684 30.35 -42.79 -31.32
N CYS A 685 30.05 -41.81 -32.18
CA CYS A 685 28.69 -41.63 -32.69
C CYS A 685 28.31 -42.80 -33.63
N ALA A 686 27.01 -43.13 -33.70
CA ALA A 686 26.51 -44.30 -34.43
C ALA A 686 26.60 -44.16 -35.95
N ASP A 687 26.49 -42.93 -36.46
CA ASP A 687 26.64 -42.47 -37.84
C ASP A 687 28.13 -42.37 -38.30
N GLY A 688 29.07 -42.54 -37.37
CA GLY A 688 30.49 -42.68 -37.67
C GLY A 688 31.33 -41.39 -37.65
N HIS A 689 30.82 -40.29 -37.07
CA HIS A 689 31.60 -39.07 -36.85
C HIS A 689 32.99 -39.28 -36.25
N GLY A 690 33.94 -38.48 -36.73
CA GLY A 690 35.30 -38.42 -36.21
C GLY A 690 35.37 -37.78 -34.81
N ARG A 691 36.17 -38.36 -33.90
CA ARG A 691 36.28 -37.89 -32.50
C ARG A 691 37.06 -36.59 -32.28
N SER A 692 37.65 -36.00 -33.33
CA SER A 692 38.26 -34.67 -33.24
C SER A 692 37.21 -33.65 -33.62
N LEU A 693 37.08 -32.60 -32.80
CA LEU A 693 36.29 -31.43 -33.16
C LEU A 693 37.25 -30.35 -33.69
N THR A 694 36.76 -29.51 -34.58
CA THR A 694 37.49 -28.37 -35.17
C THR A 694 36.73 -27.08 -34.88
N VAL A 695 37.44 -26.00 -34.56
CA VAL A 695 36.81 -24.67 -34.41
C VAL A 695 36.29 -24.22 -35.78
N ALA A 696 35.07 -23.69 -35.83
CA ALA A 696 34.50 -23.13 -37.05
C ALA A 696 35.24 -21.84 -37.46
N PRO A 697 35.40 -21.55 -38.77
CA PRO A 697 35.95 -20.28 -39.22
C PRO A 697 34.99 -19.11 -38.90
N PRO A 698 35.48 -17.86 -38.77
CA PRO A 698 34.64 -16.71 -38.38
C PRO A 698 33.51 -16.37 -39.36
N GLU A 699 33.58 -16.85 -40.60
CA GLU A 699 32.63 -16.51 -41.68
C GLU A 699 31.29 -17.27 -41.58
N ASP A 700 31.16 -18.26 -40.69
CA ASP A 700 29.95 -19.10 -40.45
C ASP A 700 29.17 -18.71 -39.16
N VAL A 701 29.23 -17.44 -38.74
CA VAL A 701 28.69 -16.99 -37.44
C VAL A 701 27.38 -16.20 -37.55
N ASP A 702 27.04 -15.66 -38.73
CA ASP A 702 25.86 -14.80 -38.91
C ASP A 702 24.53 -15.55 -39.19
N VAL A 703 23.42 -14.83 -38.94
CA VAL A 703 22.00 -15.21 -39.14
C VAL A 703 21.35 -16.08 -38.03
N ALA A 704 20.97 -15.43 -36.93
CA ALA A 704 19.72 -15.72 -36.19
C ALA A 704 19.42 -14.65 -35.11
N ASN A 705 19.23 -13.38 -35.51
CA ASN A 705 18.80 -12.34 -34.58
C ASN A 705 17.84 -11.37 -35.30
N ASP A 706 16.62 -11.85 -35.56
CA ASP A 706 15.57 -11.06 -36.19
C ASP A 706 14.23 -11.30 -35.47
N GLY A 707 13.67 -10.22 -34.89
CA GLY A 707 12.33 -10.18 -34.32
C GLY A 707 12.14 -10.65 -32.87
N MET A 708 12.26 -9.72 -31.90
CA MET A 708 11.21 -9.43 -30.91
C MET A 708 11.54 -8.17 -30.07
N ILE A 709 10.75 -7.12 -30.28
CA ILE A 709 10.55 -5.95 -29.38
C ILE A 709 9.09 -6.00 -28.92
#